data_AF-A0A7X2TBA3-F1
#
_entry.id   AF-A0A7X2TBA3-F1
#
_cell.length_a   1.000
_cell.length_b   1.000
_cell.length_c   1.000
_cell.angle_alpha   90.00
_cell.angle_beta   90.00
_cell.angle_gamma   90.00
#
_symmetry.space_group_name_H-M   'P 1'
#
loop_
_entity.id
_entity.type
_entity.pdbx_description
1 polymer ?
#
loop_
_entity_poly.entity_id
_entity_poly.type
_entity_poly.pdbx_seq_one_letter_code
_entity_poly.pdbx_strand_id
1 'polypeptide(L)'
;MTHNDLNINLICEVVPGNRGGDVKLQWLAGIKKDESIGILRPDWLNLKDKKVDFKSDGPEKVGKIGVWNWSIQIDPNDADIVHIQSKYNENIKPIEIIILEQKINSQEEIPNYIRSNEVTASNNGCSMLICFPSSEENMYYGINCTDEAFKITNSKLYLEKNIKKLPVYSIYDREIIKTERHDFYYLPKLTQTSNYIELKNSREILIDLLIERSEWSSLSVKGLTERDCKTINKYLNSFLSRDFYEEFATKSGCSLTDAKAICRDFVENNHAYLKEKIDGENQFLCQILENNRSLREKYEKIIDNKWHEESDSKIEAKQKELDELKRKIKKDKREHKKWEKESTEKKENVQKEIETLKQEIENEKLALKETQSERTLKEKELEAIQKQIFENQKIMKEKEKVYADRLVVGLNQTSNIERAQNSAASLFIKGQPLADDDIDEFSDREDFFECMADNLEMAAGMNAESNNLLKGIARFLYAAYLKKIPVLLAGPNAKNIADAFSAAVFGKCADQFYCEGDFQYTKLKEMSESEFVTINNVFHADWIDHIDEITGSLNECWFTNAFAENLIIEPKGLYNYMIPIVTDLFVTGRSTKDYYGKQAKNFEFKETSRANKNTRQFFKEIGSGSLYRKNIETVLKTLGGMPGYCEDWDYYFALLPYAVVTGNENSLIEILESSDQNVSKDCRNIIEQYLGENQ
;
A
#
# COMPACT_ATOMS: atom_id res chain seq x y z
N MET A 1 92.41 -45.00 -22.98
CA MET A 1 91.16 -44.22 -23.13
C MET A 1 90.23 -45.03 -24.02
N THR A 2 89.47 -45.93 -23.40
CA THR A 2 88.52 -46.81 -24.06
C THR A 2 87.17 -46.09 -24.10
N HIS A 3 86.91 -45.37 -25.19
CA HIS A 3 85.53 -45.09 -25.61
C HIS A 3 84.85 -46.44 -25.82
N ASN A 4 83.69 -46.71 -25.22
CA ASN A 4 82.75 -47.66 -25.83
C ASN A 4 81.31 -47.72 -25.31
N ASP A 5 80.87 -46.91 -24.34
CA ASP A 5 79.42 -46.87 -24.01
C ASP A 5 78.96 -45.44 -23.69
N LEU A 6 78.30 -44.80 -24.66
CA LEU A 6 77.54 -43.57 -24.44
C LEU A 6 76.07 -43.95 -24.19
N ASN A 7 75.64 -43.85 -22.94
CA ASN A 7 74.23 -44.02 -22.56
C ASN A 7 73.56 -42.64 -22.48
N ILE A 8 72.57 -42.40 -23.34
CA ILE A 8 71.84 -41.13 -23.41
C ILE A 8 70.34 -41.42 -23.40
N ASN A 9 69.59 -40.65 -22.61
CA ASN A 9 68.13 -40.70 -22.61
C ASN A 9 67.61 -39.65 -23.60
N LEU A 10 66.93 -40.10 -24.66
CA LEU A 10 66.41 -39.26 -25.72
C LEU A 10 64.89 -39.30 -25.76
N ILE A 11 64.27 -38.14 -25.95
CA ILE A 11 62.85 -38.02 -26.28
C ILE A 11 62.73 -38.16 -27.80
N CYS A 12 61.96 -39.15 -28.23
CA CYS A 12 61.76 -39.46 -29.64
C CYS A 12 60.28 -39.56 -29.99
N GLU A 13 59.94 -39.27 -31.25
CA GLU A 13 58.64 -39.51 -31.88
C GLU A 13 58.76 -40.70 -32.85
N VAL A 14 57.78 -41.61 -32.83
CA VAL A 14 57.66 -42.70 -33.81
C VAL A 14 57.08 -42.14 -35.10
N VAL A 15 57.85 -42.12 -36.18
CA VAL A 15 57.45 -41.60 -37.50
C VAL A 15 57.44 -42.72 -38.55
N PRO A 16 56.65 -42.59 -39.64
CA PRO A 16 56.62 -43.62 -40.68
C PRO A 16 58.00 -43.75 -41.35
N GLY A 17 58.45 -44.99 -41.53
CA GLY A 17 59.69 -45.32 -42.23
C GLY A 17 59.55 -45.22 -43.75
N ASN A 18 60.68 -45.31 -44.45
CA ASN A 18 60.73 -45.19 -45.91
C ASN A 18 60.20 -46.44 -46.66
N ARG A 19 59.87 -47.53 -45.97
CA ARG A 19 59.33 -48.77 -46.52
C ARG A 19 58.02 -49.09 -45.82
N GLY A 20 56.99 -49.48 -46.60
CA GLY A 20 55.63 -49.64 -46.09
C GLY A 20 55.54 -50.64 -44.94
N GLY A 21 55.18 -50.13 -43.76
CA GLY A 21 55.03 -50.91 -42.52
C GLY A 21 56.12 -50.69 -41.48
N ASP A 22 57.29 -50.17 -41.86
CA ASP A 22 58.39 -49.91 -40.92
C ASP A 22 58.20 -48.55 -40.23
N VAL A 23 58.61 -48.44 -38.96
CA VAL A 23 58.65 -47.18 -38.21
C VAL A 23 60.09 -46.76 -37.89
N LYS A 24 60.30 -45.45 -37.75
CA LYS A 24 61.59 -44.85 -37.39
C LYS A 24 61.41 -43.98 -36.15
N LEU A 25 62.43 -43.90 -35.30
CA LEU A 25 62.49 -42.92 -34.22
C LEU A 25 63.08 -41.59 -34.74
N GLN A 26 62.29 -40.52 -34.66
CA GLN A 26 62.75 -39.15 -34.87
C GLN A 26 63.10 -38.52 -33.52
N TRP A 27 64.30 -37.97 -33.41
CA TRP A 27 64.76 -37.31 -32.20
C TRP A 27 64.13 -35.92 -32.05
N LEU A 28 63.65 -35.60 -30.83
CA LEU A 28 63.05 -34.31 -30.49
C LEU A 28 63.89 -33.52 -29.46
N ALA A 29 64.26 -34.16 -28.35
CA ALA A 29 65.03 -33.55 -27.27
C ALA A 29 65.81 -34.62 -26.49
N GLY A 30 66.68 -34.21 -25.57
CA GLY A 30 67.44 -35.13 -24.73
C GLY A 30 67.36 -34.79 -23.25
N ILE A 31 67.46 -35.80 -22.40
CA ILE A 31 67.45 -35.66 -20.95
C ILE A 31 68.89 -35.63 -20.45
N LYS A 32 69.26 -34.53 -19.80
CA LYS A 32 70.58 -34.30 -19.21
C LYS A 32 70.76 -35.13 -17.94
N LYS A 33 72.01 -35.17 -17.43
CA LYS A 33 72.36 -35.89 -16.20
C LYS A 33 71.66 -35.33 -14.94
N ASP A 34 71.24 -34.08 -14.97
CA ASP A 34 70.45 -33.42 -13.92
C ASP A 34 68.94 -33.66 -14.06
N GLU A 35 68.54 -34.63 -14.90
CA GLU A 35 67.15 -34.97 -15.24
C GLU A 35 66.37 -33.87 -15.97
N SER A 36 67.01 -32.75 -16.33
CA SER A 36 66.37 -31.70 -17.14
C SER A 36 66.35 -32.07 -18.63
N ILE A 37 65.24 -31.73 -19.29
CA ILE A 37 65.07 -31.82 -20.74
C ILE A 37 65.75 -30.61 -21.36
N GLY A 38 66.53 -30.85 -22.41
CA GLY A 38 67.10 -29.79 -23.23
C GLY A 38 67.36 -30.24 -24.64
N ILE A 39 67.66 -29.29 -25.51
CA ILE A 39 68.11 -29.56 -26.88
C ILE A 39 69.56 -30.06 -26.80
N LEU A 40 69.72 -31.36 -26.55
CA LEU A 40 71.01 -32.03 -26.65
C LEU A 40 71.27 -32.29 -28.12
N ARG A 41 72.10 -31.50 -28.81
CA ARG A 41 72.66 -31.95 -30.10
C ARG A 41 73.82 -32.88 -29.76
N PRO A 42 73.67 -34.21 -29.83
CA PRO A 42 74.79 -35.05 -29.50
C PRO A 42 75.83 -34.98 -30.63
N ASP A 43 77.12 -34.93 -30.26
CA ASP A 43 78.24 -34.76 -31.20
C ASP A 43 78.38 -35.89 -32.25
N TRP A 44 77.59 -36.97 -32.13
CA TRP A 44 77.54 -38.07 -33.10
C TRP A 44 76.73 -37.76 -34.36
N LEU A 45 76.13 -36.58 -34.54
CA LEU A 45 75.61 -36.16 -35.86
C LEU A 45 76.70 -36.15 -36.97
N ASN A 46 77.97 -36.28 -36.57
CA ASN A 46 79.11 -36.55 -37.43
C ASN A 46 79.34 -38.03 -37.80
N LEU A 47 78.39 -38.95 -37.54
CA LEU A 47 78.44 -40.36 -37.97
C LEU A 47 78.14 -40.59 -39.47
N LYS A 48 78.26 -39.55 -40.31
CA LYS A 48 77.88 -39.60 -41.74
C LYS A 48 78.59 -40.70 -42.54
N ASP A 49 79.72 -41.20 -42.06
CA ASP A 49 80.58 -42.17 -42.75
C ASP A 49 80.52 -43.60 -42.17
N LYS A 50 79.70 -43.85 -41.13
CA LYS A 50 79.65 -45.16 -40.44
C LYS A 50 78.39 -45.96 -40.76
N LYS A 51 78.51 -47.29 -40.85
CA LYS A 51 77.36 -48.19 -40.98
C LYS A 51 76.70 -48.36 -39.61
N VAL A 52 75.41 -48.01 -39.53
CA VAL A 52 74.63 -48.06 -38.30
C VAL A 52 73.75 -49.30 -38.31
N ASP A 53 73.92 -50.18 -37.33
CA ASP A 53 72.98 -51.25 -37.02
C ASP A 53 72.05 -50.77 -35.90
N PHE A 54 70.75 -50.70 -36.17
CA PHE A 54 69.77 -50.08 -35.29
C PHE A 54 68.69 -51.08 -34.89
N LYS A 55 68.62 -51.37 -33.59
CA LYS A 55 67.56 -52.18 -33.01
C LYS A 55 66.65 -51.31 -32.16
N SER A 56 65.39 -51.17 -32.58
CA SER A 56 64.36 -50.50 -31.79
C SER A 56 63.58 -51.50 -30.94
N ASP A 57 63.35 -51.08 -29.70
CA ASP A 57 62.44 -51.71 -28.74
C ASP A 57 61.37 -50.67 -28.37
N GLY A 58 60.13 -51.10 -28.11
CA GLY A 58 59.02 -50.23 -27.75
C GLY A 58 57.90 -50.11 -28.80
N PRO A 59 57.05 -49.08 -28.71
CA PRO A 59 55.80 -49.02 -29.47
C PRO A 59 55.97 -48.68 -30.96
N GLU A 60 55.23 -49.37 -31.82
CA GLU A 60 55.23 -49.17 -33.28
C GLU A 60 54.15 -48.18 -33.78
N LYS A 61 53.36 -47.58 -32.87
CA LYS A 61 52.29 -46.66 -33.26
C LYS A 61 52.89 -45.30 -33.66
N VAL A 62 52.73 -44.92 -34.92
CA VAL A 62 53.11 -43.60 -35.46
C VAL A 62 52.47 -42.47 -34.66
N GLY A 63 53.25 -41.42 -34.38
CA GLY A 63 52.86 -40.26 -33.57
C GLY A 63 53.05 -40.45 -32.06
N LYS A 64 53.51 -41.64 -31.61
CA LYS A 64 53.81 -41.87 -30.20
C LYS A 64 55.16 -41.27 -29.83
N ILE A 65 55.18 -40.50 -28.75
CA ILE A 65 56.35 -39.87 -28.14
C ILE A 65 56.67 -40.60 -26.84
N GLY A 66 57.96 -40.75 -26.55
CA GLY A 66 58.43 -41.38 -25.33
C GLY A 66 59.94 -41.21 -25.15
N VAL A 67 60.47 -41.84 -24.10
CA VAL A 67 61.90 -41.79 -23.79
C VAL A 67 62.55 -43.12 -24.15
N TRP A 68 63.63 -43.06 -24.90
CA TRP A 68 64.49 -44.21 -25.20
C TRP A 68 65.87 -43.99 -24.60
N ASN A 69 66.37 -45.02 -23.93
CA ASN A 69 67.75 -45.09 -23.48
C ASN A 69 68.57 -45.65 -24.65
N TRP A 70 69.41 -44.82 -25.24
CA TRP A 70 70.28 -45.19 -26.34
C TRP A 70 71.64 -45.55 -25.78
N SER A 71 72.09 -46.78 -26.05
CA SER A 71 73.47 -47.22 -25.85
C SER A 71 74.14 -47.31 -27.21
N ILE A 72 75.28 -46.63 -27.34
CA ILE A 72 76.09 -46.62 -28.55
C ILE A 72 77.34 -47.44 -28.29
N GLN A 73 77.52 -48.52 -29.05
CA GLN A 73 78.68 -49.40 -29.00
C GLN A 73 79.36 -49.43 -30.37
N ILE A 74 80.67 -49.19 -30.41
CA ILE A 74 81.45 -49.37 -31.65
C ILE A 74 81.81 -50.86 -31.73
N ASP A 75 81.66 -51.47 -32.91
CA ASP A 75 81.98 -52.88 -33.08
C ASP A 75 83.47 -53.12 -32.75
N PRO A 76 83.81 -54.04 -31.83
CA PRO A 76 85.19 -54.30 -31.46
C PRO A 76 86.02 -54.88 -32.62
N ASN A 77 85.38 -55.44 -33.65
CA ASN A 77 86.03 -56.02 -34.83
C ASN A 77 86.07 -55.07 -36.04
N ASP A 78 85.21 -54.06 -36.08
CA ASP A 78 85.14 -53.07 -37.18
C ASP A 78 84.78 -51.67 -36.65
N ALA A 79 85.76 -50.77 -36.64
CA ALA A 79 85.60 -49.42 -36.12
C ALA A 79 84.62 -48.54 -36.95
N ASP A 80 84.23 -48.97 -38.16
CA ASP A 80 83.28 -48.28 -39.02
C ASP A 80 81.83 -48.73 -38.82
N ILE A 81 81.60 -49.78 -38.01
CA ILE A 81 80.27 -50.24 -37.62
C ILE A 81 79.94 -49.73 -36.22
N VAL A 82 78.77 -49.09 -36.10
CA VAL A 82 78.24 -48.61 -34.83
C VAL A 82 76.92 -49.31 -34.56
N HIS A 83 76.87 -50.03 -33.46
CA HIS A 83 75.67 -50.68 -32.93
C HIS A 83 74.93 -49.69 -32.03
N ILE A 84 73.74 -49.29 -32.44
CA ILE A 84 72.84 -48.48 -31.63
C ILE A 84 71.75 -49.38 -31.09
N GLN A 85 71.81 -49.61 -29.78
CA GLN A 85 70.74 -50.28 -29.06
C GLN A 85 69.86 -49.20 -28.41
N SER A 86 68.58 -49.19 -28.78
CA SER A 86 67.59 -48.32 -28.12
C SER A 86 66.65 -49.17 -27.28
N LYS A 87 66.51 -48.82 -26.00
CA LYS A 87 65.59 -49.47 -25.07
C LYS A 87 64.53 -48.48 -24.62
N TYR A 88 63.26 -48.82 -24.81
CA TYR A 88 62.15 -47.95 -24.39
C TYR A 88 62.09 -47.87 -22.86
N ASN A 89 61.95 -46.65 -22.34
CA ASN A 89 61.89 -46.38 -20.91
C ASN A 89 60.48 -45.95 -20.51
N GLU A 90 59.71 -46.91 -20.02
CA GLU A 90 58.32 -46.69 -19.58
C GLU A 90 58.20 -45.82 -18.31
N ASN A 91 59.29 -45.72 -17.53
CA ASN A 91 59.27 -45.02 -16.24
C ASN A 91 59.31 -43.50 -16.38
N ILE A 92 59.73 -42.99 -17.54
CA ILE A 92 59.85 -41.56 -17.79
C ILE A 92 58.85 -41.17 -18.87
N LYS A 93 57.85 -40.38 -18.48
CA LYS A 93 56.88 -39.77 -19.40
C LYS A 93 57.21 -38.28 -19.51
N PRO A 94 57.59 -37.78 -20.70
CA PRO A 94 57.81 -36.35 -20.88
C PRO A 94 56.47 -35.62 -20.79
N ILE A 95 56.53 -34.36 -20.36
CA ILE A 95 55.36 -33.50 -20.23
C ILE A 95 55.33 -32.55 -21.44
N GLU A 96 54.36 -32.76 -22.32
CA GLU A 96 54.11 -31.91 -23.48
C GLU A 96 53.30 -30.68 -23.05
N ILE A 97 53.75 -29.51 -23.48
CA ILE A 97 53.12 -28.21 -23.21
C ILE A 97 52.29 -27.80 -24.43
N ILE A 98 51.01 -27.49 -24.20
CA ILE A 98 50.12 -26.92 -25.21
C ILE A 98 49.78 -25.51 -24.78
N ILE A 99 50.31 -24.51 -25.49
CA ILE A 99 50.03 -23.10 -25.22
C ILE A 99 48.81 -22.65 -26.02
N LEU A 100 47.81 -22.09 -25.34
CA LEU A 100 46.64 -21.51 -25.98
C LEU A 100 46.86 -20.02 -26.22
N GLU A 101 46.48 -19.50 -27.38
CA GLU A 101 46.73 -18.10 -27.76
C GLU A 101 45.91 -17.09 -26.94
N GLN A 102 44.80 -17.53 -26.35
CA GLN A 102 43.92 -16.67 -25.56
C GLN A 102 44.56 -16.29 -24.22
N LYS A 103 44.77 -14.98 -24.02
CA LYS A 103 45.13 -14.45 -22.71
C LYS A 103 43.95 -14.57 -21.75
N ILE A 104 44.24 -15.09 -20.56
CA ILE A 104 43.26 -15.21 -19.48
C ILE A 104 43.64 -14.23 -18.37
N ASN A 105 42.66 -13.45 -17.91
CA ASN A 105 42.90 -12.43 -16.88
C ASN A 105 42.89 -13.03 -15.46
N SER A 106 42.19 -14.15 -15.27
CA SER A 106 42.06 -14.84 -13.98
C SER A 106 42.05 -16.35 -14.14
N GLN A 107 42.72 -17.06 -13.23
CA GLN A 107 42.68 -18.53 -13.15
C GLN A 107 41.24 -19.11 -13.09
N GLU A 108 40.26 -18.33 -12.63
CA GLU A 108 38.85 -18.72 -12.53
C GLU A 108 38.13 -18.83 -13.89
N GLU A 109 38.66 -18.21 -14.94
CA GLU A 109 38.09 -18.29 -16.31
C GLU A 109 38.45 -19.60 -17.01
N ILE A 110 39.51 -20.27 -16.55
CA ILE A 110 40.07 -21.46 -17.20
C ILE A 110 39.05 -22.61 -17.33
N PRO A 111 38.28 -22.99 -16.29
CA PRO A 111 37.28 -24.05 -16.41
C PRO A 111 36.19 -23.74 -17.45
N ASN A 112 35.76 -22.49 -17.53
CA ASN A 112 34.73 -22.07 -18.46
C ASN A 112 35.26 -22.12 -19.89
N TYR A 113 36.50 -21.67 -20.11
CA TYR A 113 37.16 -21.76 -21.40
C TYR A 113 37.28 -23.22 -21.89
N ILE A 114 37.72 -24.14 -21.02
CA ILE A 114 37.84 -25.56 -21.37
C ILE A 114 36.47 -26.18 -21.66
N ARG A 115 35.41 -25.76 -20.96
CA ARG A 115 34.04 -26.27 -21.19
C ARG A 115 33.39 -25.68 -22.45
N SER A 116 33.71 -24.44 -22.81
CA SER A 116 33.09 -23.74 -23.93
C SER A 116 33.82 -23.92 -25.26
N ASN A 117 35.13 -24.16 -25.23
CA ASN A 117 35.99 -24.17 -26.41
C ASN A 117 36.59 -25.55 -26.68
N GLU A 118 36.77 -25.87 -27.96
CA GLU A 118 37.34 -27.13 -28.39
C GLU A 118 38.87 -27.09 -28.33
N VAL A 119 39.45 -27.59 -27.23
CA VAL A 119 40.91 -27.76 -27.13
C VAL A 119 41.32 -29.06 -27.82
N THR A 120 42.13 -28.94 -28.87
CA THR A 120 42.69 -30.08 -29.58
C THR A 120 43.82 -30.72 -28.77
N ALA A 121 43.71 -32.03 -28.55
CA ALA A 121 44.66 -32.81 -27.77
C ALA A 121 44.87 -34.16 -28.45
N SER A 122 46.13 -34.53 -28.66
CA SER A 122 46.51 -35.82 -29.24
C SER A 122 47.09 -36.74 -28.17
N ASN A 123 46.57 -37.97 -28.09
CA ASN A 123 47.11 -38.98 -27.17
C ASN A 123 48.38 -39.60 -27.75
N ASN A 124 49.48 -38.86 -27.60
CA ASN A 124 50.80 -39.20 -28.13
C ASN A 124 51.67 -39.97 -27.12
N GLY A 125 51.16 -40.32 -25.93
CA GLY A 125 51.92 -41.04 -24.90
C GLY A 125 52.70 -40.15 -23.92
N CYS A 126 52.70 -38.82 -24.11
CA CYS A 126 53.17 -37.83 -23.14
C CYS A 126 52.12 -37.52 -22.08
N SER A 127 52.56 -37.04 -20.91
CA SER A 127 51.69 -36.28 -20.01
C SER A 127 51.45 -34.90 -20.61
N MET A 128 50.26 -34.34 -20.46
CA MET A 128 49.87 -33.10 -21.13
C MET A 128 49.64 -31.96 -20.13
N LEU A 129 50.19 -30.79 -20.44
CA LEU A 129 50.08 -29.59 -19.62
C LEU A 129 49.56 -28.43 -20.48
N ILE A 130 48.29 -28.06 -20.28
CA ILE A 130 47.69 -26.94 -21.01
C ILE A 130 48.07 -25.64 -20.32
N CYS A 131 48.67 -24.73 -21.08
CA CYS A 131 49.20 -23.47 -20.59
C CYS A 131 48.42 -22.27 -21.15
N PHE A 132 47.98 -21.40 -20.24
CA PHE A 132 47.30 -20.15 -20.56
C PHE A 132 48.22 -18.96 -20.26
N PRO A 133 48.45 -18.04 -21.20
CA PRO A 133 49.23 -16.84 -20.96
C PRO A 133 48.61 -16.00 -19.83
N SER A 134 49.41 -15.68 -18.82
CA SER A 134 49.03 -14.81 -17.70
C SER A 134 49.09 -13.33 -18.11
N SER A 135 48.57 -12.46 -17.24
CA SER A 135 48.75 -11.01 -17.32
C SER A 135 50.20 -10.59 -17.00
N GLU A 136 50.95 -11.41 -16.25
CA GLU A 136 52.38 -11.23 -16.02
C GLU A 136 53.21 -11.65 -17.25
N GLU A 137 54.16 -10.82 -17.67
CA GLU A 137 55.02 -11.13 -18.82
C GLU A 137 55.84 -12.39 -18.58
N ASN A 138 55.89 -13.28 -19.60
CA ASN A 138 56.65 -14.54 -19.61
C ASN A 138 56.18 -15.59 -18.58
N MET A 139 54.95 -15.51 -18.10
CA MET A 139 54.35 -16.46 -17.16
C MET A 139 53.05 -17.07 -17.73
N TYR A 140 52.85 -18.36 -17.46
CA TYR A 140 51.72 -19.16 -17.91
C TYR A 140 51.09 -19.91 -16.75
N TYR A 141 49.76 -20.03 -16.76
CA TYR A 141 49.01 -20.94 -15.90
C TYR A 141 48.89 -22.30 -16.57
N GLY A 142 49.53 -23.32 -16.00
CA GLY A 142 49.51 -24.70 -16.47
C GLY A 142 48.49 -25.57 -15.74
N ILE A 143 47.68 -26.33 -16.47
CA ILE A 143 46.80 -27.38 -15.91
C ILE A 143 47.26 -28.75 -16.40
N ASN A 144 47.62 -29.61 -15.44
CA ASN A 144 48.02 -30.98 -15.74
C ASN A 144 46.79 -31.82 -16.09
N CYS A 145 46.77 -32.36 -17.30
CA CYS A 145 45.68 -33.18 -17.81
C CYS A 145 45.90 -34.64 -17.41
N THR A 146 45.42 -35.02 -16.23
CA THR A 146 45.44 -36.43 -15.78
C THR A 146 44.27 -37.22 -16.38
N ASP A 147 44.45 -38.53 -16.56
CA ASP A 147 43.41 -39.43 -17.07
C ASP A 147 42.15 -39.51 -16.17
N GLU A 148 42.29 -39.14 -14.89
CA GLU A 148 41.18 -39.03 -13.94
C GLU A 148 40.37 -37.74 -14.16
N ALA A 149 41.04 -36.67 -14.59
CA ALA A 149 40.43 -35.35 -14.72
C ALA A 149 39.94 -35.04 -16.14
N PHE A 150 40.55 -35.64 -17.15
CA PHE A 150 40.25 -35.31 -18.55
C PHE A 150 40.14 -36.57 -19.40
N LYS A 151 39.22 -36.52 -20.36
CA LYS A 151 39.09 -37.54 -21.41
C LYS A 151 39.34 -36.94 -22.78
N ILE A 152 40.16 -37.62 -23.58
CA ILE A 152 40.38 -37.26 -24.99
C ILE A 152 39.45 -38.11 -25.85
N THR A 153 38.50 -37.46 -26.55
CA THR A 153 37.60 -38.11 -27.51
C THR A 153 37.71 -37.37 -28.85
N ASN A 154 37.91 -38.08 -29.96
CA ASN A 154 38.08 -37.48 -31.30
C ASN A 154 39.11 -36.34 -31.36
N SER A 155 40.27 -36.52 -30.70
CA SER A 155 41.33 -35.52 -30.60
C SER A 155 40.93 -34.20 -29.92
N LYS A 156 39.84 -34.22 -29.13
CA LYS A 156 39.37 -33.11 -28.32
C LYS A 156 39.41 -33.46 -26.84
N LEU A 157 39.83 -32.51 -26.02
CA LEU A 157 39.89 -32.67 -24.57
C LEU A 157 38.56 -32.29 -23.91
N TYR A 158 38.04 -33.18 -23.05
CA TYR A 158 36.83 -32.95 -22.27
C TYR A 158 37.13 -33.07 -20.78
N LEU A 159 36.69 -32.09 -20.00
CA LEU A 159 36.76 -32.11 -18.54
C LEU A 159 35.63 -32.99 -17.97
N GLU A 160 35.97 -33.92 -17.07
CA GLU A 160 34.97 -34.78 -16.44
C GLU A 160 34.07 -34.03 -15.45
N LYS A 161 32.78 -34.39 -15.41
CA LYS A 161 31.75 -33.62 -14.68
C LYS A 161 31.87 -33.68 -13.14
N ASN A 162 32.61 -34.66 -12.62
CA ASN A 162 32.65 -34.99 -11.20
C ASN A 162 33.87 -34.44 -10.45
N ILE A 163 34.72 -33.65 -11.10
CA ILE A 163 35.94 -33.13 -10.49
C ILE A 163 35.62 -31.86 -9.71
N LYS A 164 36.07 -31.80 -8.47
CA LYS A 164 35.79 -30.67 -7.56
C LYS A 164 36.90 -29.62 -7.55
N LYS A 165 38.16 -30.03 -7.71
CA LYS A 165 39.34 -29.16 -7.66
C LYS A 165 40.33 -29.52 -8.76
N LEU A 166 40.89 -28.52 -9.44
CA LEU A 166 41.98 -28.69 -10.39
C LEU A 166 43.25 -28.02 -9.90
N PRO A 167 44.41 -28.72 -9.89
CA PRO A 167 45.69 -28.10 -9.58
C PRO A 167 46.16 -27.21 -10.74
N VAL A 168 46.62 -26.00 -10.40
CA VAL A 168 47.23 -25.04 -11.31
C VAL A 168 48.70 -24.88 -10.98
N TYR A 169 49.52 -24.82 -12.02
CA TYR A 169 50.98 -24.66 -11.97
C TYR A 169 51.36 -23.33 -12.59
N SER A 170 52.35 -22.64 -12.02
CA SER A 170 52.92 -21.42 -12.59
C SER A 170 54.17 -21.79 -13.38
N ILE A 171 54.18 -21.51 -14.68
CA ILE A 171 55.27 -21.91 -15.58
C ILE A 171 55.83 -20.67 -16.26
N TYR A 172 57.15 -20.54 -16.30
CA TYR A 172 57.82 -19.44 -16.98
C TYR A 172 58.31 -19.86 -18.36
N ASP A 173 58.41 -18.93 -19.33
CA ASP A 173 58.88 -19.24 -20.71
C ASP A 173 60.26 -19.93 -20.73
N ARG A 174 61.15 -19.62 -19.76
CA ARG A 174 62.45 -20.28 -19.59
C ARG A 174 62.38 -21.78 -19.25
N GLU A 175 61.23 -22.25 -18.77
CA GLU A 175 60.96 -23.64 -18.39
C GLU A 175 60.35 -24.45 -19.56
N ILE A 176 60.16 -23.81 -20.72
CA ILE A 176 59.59 -24.40 -21.93
C ILE A 176 60.71 -24.68 -22.94
N ILE A 177 60.85 -25.95 -23.33
CA ILE A 177 61.79 -26.40 -24.35
C ILE A 177 61.03 -26.50 -25.68
N LYS A 178 61.25 -25.52 -26.55
CA LYS A 178 60.61 -25.46 -27.87
C LYS A 178 61.33 -26.36 -28.87
N THR A 179 60.61 -27.29 -29.51
CA THR A 179 61.13 -28.10 -30.63
C THR A 179 60.38 -27.77 -31.92
N GLU A 180 60.78 -28.34 -33.05
CA GLU A 180 60.12 -28.05 -34.34
C GLU A 180 58.64 -28.46 -34.39
N ARG A 181 58.21 -29.41 -33.54
CA ARG A 181 56.84 -29.97 -33.56
C ARG A 181 56.12 -29.94 -32.22
N HIS A 182 56.86 -29.98 -31.11
CA HIS A 182 56.31 -30.13 -29.77
C HIS A 182 57.05 -29.24 -28.77
N ASP A 183 56.34 -28.68 -27.80
CA ASP A 183 56.94 -27.95 -26.70
C ASP A 183 56.93 -28.85 -25.46
N PHE A 184 58.03 -28.88 -24.70
CA PHE A 184 58.16 -29.73 -23.51
C PHE A 184 58.46 -28.92 -22.26
N TYR A 185 57.91 -29.34 -21.12
CA TYR A 185 58.36 -28.83 -19.83
C TYR A 185 59.78 -29.33 -19.55
N TYR A 186 60.65 -28.47 -19.01
CA TYR A 186 62.06 -28.80 -18.78
C TYR A 186 62.31 -29.94 -17.78
N LEU A 187 61.31 -30.37 -16.99
CA LEU A 187 61.42 -31.54 -16.12
C LEU A 187 60.41 -32.63 -16.51
N PRO A 188 60.76 -33.91 -16.35
CA PRO A 188 59.84 -35.02 -16.60
C PRO A 188 58.75 -35.18 -15.51
N LYS A 189 58.76 -34.35 -14.46
CA LYS A 189 57.78 -34.38 -13.35
C LYS A 189 57.48 -32.96 -12.86
N LEU A 190 56.22 -32.71 -12.51
CA LEU A 190 55.79 -31.47 -11.84
C LEU A 190 56.07 -31.59 -10.34
N THR A 191 56.75 -30.60 -9.77
CA THR A 191 57.28 -30.67 -8.39
C THR A 191 56.45 -29.92 -7.36
N GLN A 192 55.73 -28.85 -7.74
CA GLN A 192 54.91 -28.06 -6.80
C GLN A 192 53.67 -27.46 -7.48
N THR A 193 52.49 -27.69 -6.89
CA THR A 193 51.23 -27.03 -7.29
C THR A 193 51.21 -25.59 -6.76
N SER A 194 50.86 -24.63 -7.61
CA SER A 194 50.77 -23.22 -7.23
C SER A 194 49.44 -22.89 -6.55
N ASN A 195 48.34 -23.45 -7.05
CA ASN A 195 47.00 -23.19 -6.51
C ASN A 195 45.99 -24.28 -6.91
N TYR A 196 44.76 -24.20 -6.38
CA TYR A 196 43.63 -25.03 -6.80
C TYR A 196 42.46 -24.16 -7.29
N ILE A 197 41.86 -24.53 -8.41
CA ILE A 197 40.59 -23.95 -8.88
C ILE A 197 39.44 -24.83 -8.42
N GLU A 198 38.44 -24.26 -7.75
CA GLU A 198 37.20 -24.95 -7.39
C GLU A 198 36.22 -24.92 -8.57
N LEU A 199 35.83 -26.10 -9.05
CA LEU A 199 35.06 -26.26 -10.29
C LEU A 199 33.54 -26.20 -10.12
N LYS A 200 33.06 -26.31 -8.88
CA LYS A 200 31.67 -26.18 -8.46
C LYS A 200 31.61 -25.42 -7.14
N ASN A 201 30.84 -24.34 -7.10
CA ASN A 201 30.62 -23.57 -5.87
C ASN A 201 29.66 -24.34 -4.94
N SER A 202 29.79 -24.22 -3.62
CA SER A 202 28.88 -24.85 -2.64
C SER A 202 27.41 -24.54 -2.91
N ARG A 203 27.09 -23.39 -3.51
CA ARG A 203 25.74 -23.03 -3.97
C ARG A 203 25.22 -23.87 -5.13
N GLU A 204 26.06 -24.20 -6.11
CA GLU A 204 25.66 -25.01 -7.27
C GLU A 204 25.37 -26.45 -6.85
N ILE A 205 26.18 -26.99 -5.93
CA ILE A 205 25.95 -28.32 -5.34
C ILE A 205 24.62 -28.35 -4.57
N LEU A 206 24.28 -27.26 -3.87
CA LEU A 206 23.02 -27.12 -3.15
C LEU A 206 21.82 -27.04 -4.10
N ILE A 207 21.94 -26.31 -5.21
CA ILE A 207 20.91 -26.20 -6.25
C ILE A 207 20.70 -27.55 -6.94
N ASP A 208 21.78 -28.24 -7.34
CA ASP A 208 21.71 -29.57 -7.95
C ASP A 208 21.00 -30.57 -7.02
N LEU A 209 21.31 -30.54 -5.72
CA LEU A 209 20.69 -31.39 -4.69
C LEU A 209 19.20 -31.08 -4.46
N LEU A 210 18.82 -29.80 -4.52
CA LEU A 210 17.42 -29.39 -4.42
C LEU A 210 16.65 -29.87 -5.65
N ILE A 211 17.22 -29.70 -6.85
CA ILE A 211 16.61 -30.13 -8.11
C ILE A 211 16.43 -31.65 -8.15
N GLU A 212 17.45 -32.44 -7.77
CA GLU A 212 17.39 -33.91 -7.75
C GLU A 212 16.28 -34.47 -6.84
N ARG A 213 15.96 -33.75 -5.75
CA ARG A 213 14.94 -34.18 -4.79
C ARG A 213 13.56 -33.57 -5.02
N SER A 214 13.48 -32.50 -5.81
CA SER A 214 12.22 -31.78 -6.04
C SER A 214 11.48 -32.30 -7.27
N GLU A 215 10.18 -32.58 -7.16
CA GLU A 215 9.26 -32.70 -8.30
C GLU A 215 8.90 -31.31 -8.87
N TRP A 216 9.92 -30.48 -9.16
CA TRP A 216 9.74 -29.07 -9.53
C TRP A 216 9.09 -28.87 -10.90
N SER A 217 8.86 -29.95 -11.66
CA SER A 217 8.13 -29.94 -12.93
C SER A 217 6.63 -29.63 -12.79
N SER A 218 6.10 -29.60 -11.56
CA SER A 218 4.67 -29.35 -11.28
C SER A 218 4.30 -27.88 -11.08
N LEU A 219 5.27 -26.96 -10.92
CA LEU A 219 5.02 -25.53 -10.75
C LEU A 219 5.33 -24.75 -12.04
N SER A 220 4.57 -25.03 -13.09
CA SER A 220 4.54 -24.18 -14.28
C SER A 220 3.82 -22.87 -13.95
N VAL A 221 4.64 -21.83 -13.85
CA VAL A 221 4.39 -20.41 -13.59
C VAL A 221 3.08 -19.85 -14.20
N LYS A 222 2.18 -19.38 -13.32
CA LYS A 222 1.33 -18.19 -13.52
C LYS A 222 1.58 -17.24 -12.35
N GLY A 223 1.54 -15.94 -12.64
CA GLY A 223 2.02 -14.81 -11.82
C GLY A 223 2.04 -15.03 -10.31
N LEU A 224 3.25 -14.98 -9.74
CA LEU A 224 3.48 -15.10 -8.30
C LEU A 224 2.98 -13.86 -7.57
N THR A 225 2.17 -14.05 -6.54
CA THR A 225 1.74 -13.01 -5.59
C THR A 225 2.59 -13.05 -4.32
N GLU A 226 2.54 -11.99 -3.49
CA GLU A 226 3.27 -11.94 -2.21
C GLU A 226 2.91 -13.09 -1.25
N ARG A 227 1.70 -13.67 -1.38
CA ARG A 227 1.28 -14.87 -0.63
C ARG A 227 1.98 -16.13 -1.12
N ASP A 228 2.33 -16.20 -2.40
CA ASP A 228 3.01 -17.35 -3.00
C ASP A 228 4.47 -17.40 -2.57
N CYS A 229 5.16 -16.26 -2.44
CA CYS A 229 6.52 -16.19 -1.89
C CYS A 229 6.62 -16.70 -0.44
N LYS A 230 5.63 -16.37 0.41
CA LYS A 230 5.56 -16.90 1.79
C LYS A 230 5.29 -18.40 1.81
N THR A 231 4.48 -18.88 0.86
CA THR A 231 4.16 -20.31 0.72
C THR A 231 5.37 -21.11 0.24
N ILE A 232 6.12 -20.60 -0.73
CA ILE A 232 7.38 -21.18 -1.23
C ILE A 232 8.42 -21.25 -0.12
N ASN A 233 8.58 -20.21 0.69
CA ASN A 233 9.52 -20.22 1.81
C ASN A 233 9.13 -21.21 2.92
N LYS A 234 7.84 -21.36 3.20
CA LYS A 234 7.36 -22.39 4.12
C LYS A 234 7.64 -23.80 3.57
N TYR A 235 7.50 -23.97 2.26
CA TYR A 235 7.79 -25.23 1.56
C TYR A 235 9.30 -25.56 1.56
N LEU A 236 10.17 -24.60 1.23
CA LEU A 236 11.64 -24.76 1.28
C LEU A 236 12.14 -25.08 2.69
N ASN A 237 11.64 -24.39 3.72
CA ASN A 237 12.00 -24.66 5.10
C ASN A 237 11.50 -26.03 5.61
N SER A 238 10.39 -26.54 5.06
CA SER A 238 9.92 -27.89 5.38
C SER A 238 10.76 -29.01 4.74
N PHE A 239 11.46 -28.69 3.65
CA PHE A 239 12.26 -29.62 2.86
C PHE A 239 13.69 -29.77 3.40
N LEU A 240 14.22 -28.74 4.04
CA LEU A 240 15.54 -28.72 4.67
C LEU A 240 15.53 -29.46 6.02
N SER A 241 15.61 -30.80 5.97
CA SER A 241 15.66 -31.68 7.14
C SER A 241 17.11 -31.99 7.56
N ARG A 242 17.26 -32.65 8.73
CA ARG A 242 18.57 -33.08 9.25
C ARG A 242 19.34 -33.95 8.25
N ASP A 243 18.63 -34.83 7.55
CA ASP A 243 19.20 -35.75 6.56
C ASP A 243 19.72 -35.02 5.31
N PHE A 244 19.07 -33.92 4.92
CA PHE A 244 19.53 -33.07 3.80
C PHE A 244 20.84 -32.34 4.14
N TYR A 245 20.99 -31.84 5.37
CA TYR A 245 22.23 -31.18 5.78
C TYR A 245 23.42 -32.15 5.82
N GLU A 246 23.18 -33.40 6.24
CA GLU A 246 24.22 -34.44 6.29
C GLU A 246 24.64 -34.88 4.87
N GLU A 247 23.68 -35.01 3.95
CA GLU A 247 23.98 -35.30 2.53
C GLU A 247 24.69 -34.14 1.84
N PHE A 248 24.25 -32.89 2.09
CA PHE A 248 24.89 -31.70 1.56
C PHE A 248 26.32 -31.54 2.09
N ALA A 249 26.55 -31.74 3.39
CA ALA A 249 27.88 -31.72 4.00
C ALA A 249 28.81 -32.75 3.36
N THR A 250 28.30 -33.97 3.12
CA THR A 250 29.08 -35.05 2.49
C THR A 250 29.41 -34.75 1.02
N LYS A 251 28.44 -34.25 0.24
CA LYS A 251 28.66 -33.92 -1.18
C LYS A 251 29.53 -32.67 -1.37
N SER A 252 29.40 -31.66 -0.53
CA SER A 252 30.19 -30.42 -0.59
C SER A 252 31.55 -30.50 0.13
N GLY A 253 31.76 -31.49 1.00
CA GLY A 253 33.00 -31.65 1.77
C GLY A 253 33.16 -30.65 2.92
N CYS A 254 32.08 -30.00 3.36
CA CYS A 254 32.08 -29.04 4.46
C CYS A 254 31.59 -29.67 5.78
N SER A 255 31.78 -28.96 6.90
CA SER A 255 31.27 -29.42 8.20
C SER A 255 29.74 -29.31 8.26
N LEU A 256 29.08 -30.12 9.10
CA LEU A 256 27.62 -30.08 9.24
C LEU A 256 27.11 -28.71 9.71
N THR A 257 27.91 -27.98 10.47
CA THR A 257 27.61 -26.61 10.91
C THR A 257 27.67 -25.61 9.76
N ASP A 258 28.66 -25.74 8.89
CA ASP A 258 28.82 -24.87 7.72
C ASP A 258 27.74 -25.17 6.68
N ALA A 259 27.41 -26.44 6.48
CA ALA A 259 26.30 -26.89 5.65
C ALA A 259 24.98 -26.21 6.05
N LYS A 260 24.66 -26.18 7.35
CA LYS A 260 23.46 -25.51 7.88
C LYS A 260 23.49 -24.00 7.67
N ALA A 261 24.65 -23.36 7.86
CA ALA A 261 24.80 -21.93 7.67
C ALA A 261 24.60 -21.54 6.19
N ILE A 262 25.20 -22.29 5.26
CA ILE A 262 25.08 -22.07 3.82
C ILE A 262 23.63 -22.28 3.35
N CYS A 263 22.95 -23.31 3.83
CA CYS A 263 21.54 -23.52 3.51
C CYS A 263 20.64 -22.39 4.04
N ARG A 264 20.93 -21.85 5.23
CA ARG A 264 20.15 -20.73 5.81
C ARG A 264 20.37 -19.43 5.03
N ASP A 265 21.62 -19.11 4.74
CA ASP A 265 22.00 -17.97 3.89
C ASP A 265 21.34 -18.06 2.51
N PHE A 266 21.23 -19.26 1.95
CA PHE A 266 20.53 -19.47 0.68
C PHE A 266 19.04 -19.13 0.77
N VAL A 267 18.32 -19.60 1.79
CA VAL A 267 16.88 -19.31 1.95
C VAL A 267 16.63 -17.81 2.17
N GLU A 268 17.46 -17.17 3.00
CA GLU A 268 17.34 -15.74 3.30
C GLU A 268 17.64 -14.85 2.09
N ASN A 269 18.69 -15.15 1.33
CA ASN A 269 19.02 -14.41 0.11
C ASN A 269 18.00 -14.62 -1.02
N ASN A 270 17.42 -15.82 -1.17
CA ASN A 270 16.36 -16.06 -2.14
C ASN A 270 15.08 -15.28 -1.81
N HIS A 271 14.75 -15.09 -0.53
CA HIS A 271 13.62 -14.26 -0.12
C HIS A 271 13.79 -12.79 -0.53
N ALA A 272 15.01 -12.24 -0.40
CA ALA A 272 15.32 -10.89 -0.86
C ALA A 272 15.23 -10.79 -2.40
N TYR A 273 15.82 -11.75 -3.12
CA TYR A 273 15.83 -11.79 -4.58
C TYR A 273 14.42 -11.95 -5.20
N LEU A 274 13.59 -12.85 -4.67
CA LEU A 274 12.22 -13.05 -5.16
C LEU A 274 11.34 -11.81 -4.94
N LYS A 275 11.60 -11.05 -3.88
CA LYS A 275 10.89 -9.80 -3.59
C LYS A 275 11.30 -8.69 -4.57
N GLU A 276 12.57 -8.61 -4.92
CA GLU A 276 13.13 -7.64 -5.88
C GLU A 276 12.68 -7.94 -7.32
N LYS A 277 12.52 -9.21 -7.69
CA LYS A 277 12.12 -9.63 -9.04
C LYS A 277 10.65 -9.38 -9.38
N ILE A 278 9.77 -9.35 -8.37
CA ILE A 278 8.35 -8.97 -8.54
C ILE A 278 8.23 -7.52 -9.02
N ASP A 279 9.13 -6.64 -8.56
CA ASP A 279 9.22 -5.26 -9.06
C ASP A 279 9.98 -5.16 -10.40
N GLY A 280 10.98 -6.02 -10.63
CA GLY A 280 11.81 -6.03 -11.83
C GLY A 280 11.15 -6.54 -13.12
N GLU A 281 10.21 -7.49 -13.05
CA GLU A 281 9.54 -8.02 -14.26
C GLU A 281 8.63 -6.98 -14.94
N ASN A 282 8.08 -6.01 -14.20
CA ASN A 282 7.39 -4.86 -14.78
C ASN A 282 8.34 -3.92 -15.51
N GLN A 283 9.54 -3.72 -14.98
CA GLN A 283 10.55 -2.84 -15.59
C GLN A 283 11.14 -3.43 -16.88
N PHE A 284 11.31 -4.76 -16.94
CA PHE A 284 11.73 -5.47 -18.16
C PHE A 284 10.64 -5.48 -19.25
N LEU A 285 9.37 -5.63 -18.89
CA LEU A 285 8.25 -5.47 -19.82
C LEU A 285 8.15 -4.02 -20.34
N CYS A 286 8.34 -3.02 -19.48
CA CYS A 286 8.45 -1.62 -19.88
C CYS A 286 9.60 -1.40 -20.87
N GLN A 287 10.80 -1.94 -20.60
CA GLN A 287 11.95 -1.82 -21.48
C GLN A 287 11.77 -2.54 -22.83
N ILE A 288 11.09 -3.70 -22.87
CA ILE A 288 10.76 -4.38 -24.14
C ILE A 288 9.74 -3.58 -24.96
N LEU A 289 8.73 -2.99 -24.30
CA LEU A 289 7.75 -2.10 -24.94
C LEU A 289 8.37 -0.77 -25.37
N GLU A 290 9.39 -0.28 -24.67
CA GLU A 290 10.16 0.93 -25.04
C GLU A 290 11.11 0.68 -26.22
N ASN A 291 11.77 -0.47 -26.26
CA ASN A 291 12.76 -0.78 -27.29
C ASN A 291 12.16 -1.39 -28.57
N ASN A 292 10.95 -1.94 -28.53
CA ASN A 292 10.30 -2.54 -29.70
C ASN A 292 9.02 -1.79 -30.12
N ARG A 293 9.20 -0.80 -31.00
CA ARG A 293 8.13 0.02 -31.57
C ARG A 293 7.00 -0.80 -32.22
N SER A 294 7.34 -1.87 -32.93
CA SER A 294 6.35 -2.70 -33.64
C SER A 294 5.46 -3.51 -32.69
N LEU A 295 5.99 -3.91 -31.53
CA LEU A 295 5.21 -4.54 -30.47
C LEU A 295 4.39 -3.50 -29.71
N ARG A 296 4.97 -2.35 -29.38
CA ARG A 296 4.27 -1.24 -28.73
C ARG A 296 3.03 -0.82 -29.52
N GLU A 297 3.17 -0.53 -30.81
CA GLU A 297 2.05 -0.13 -31.68
C GLU A 297 0.95 -1.21 -31.76
N LYS A 298 1.31 -2.50 -31.70
CA LYS A 298 0.33 -3.60 -31.66
C LYS A 298 -0.41 -3.66 -30.32
N TYR A 299 0.30 -3.50 -29.20
CA TYR A 299 -0.30 -3.54 -27.87
C TYR A 299 -1.13 -2.29 -27.58
N GLU A 300 -0.66 -1.10 -27.95
CA GLU A 300 -1.44 0.15 -27.91
C GLU A 300 -2.72 -0.01 -28.72
N LYS A 301 -2.66 -0.57 -29.93
CA LYS A 301 -3.86 -0.82 -30.74
C LYS A 301 -4.81 -1.84 -30.13
N ILE A 302 -4.32 -2.87 -29.45
CA ILE A 302 -5.17 -3.83 -28.73
C ILE A 302 -5.81 -3.17 -27.50
N ILE A 303 -5.07 -2.33 -26.78
CA ILE A 303 -5.56 -1.57 -25.63
C ILE A 303 -6.61 -0.56 -26.10
N ASP A 304 -6.34 0.21 -27.15
CA ASP A 304 -7.28 1.16 -27.75
C ASP A 304 -8.54 0.46 -28.25
N ASN A 305 -8.42 -0.68 -28.94
CA ASN A 305 -9.58 -1.44 -29.38
C ASN A 305 -10.41 -1.97 -28.21
N LYS A 306 -9.78 -2.52 -27.17
CA LYS A 306 -10.49 -2.97 -25.96
C LYS A 306 -11.14 -1.81 -25.22
N TRP A 307 -10.43 -0.68 -25.14
CA TRP A 307 -10.95 0.52 -24.51
C TRP A 307 -12.14 1.08 -25.30
N HIS A 308 -12.09 1.07 -26.63
CA HIS A 308 -13.22 1.44 -27.48
C HIS A 308 -14.40 0.47 -27.32
N GLU A 309 -14.19 -0.85 -27.32
CA GLU A 309 -15.26 -1.84 -27.13
C GLU A 309 -15.94 -1.72 -25.75
N GLU A 310 -15.15 -1.57 -24.68
CA GLU A 310 -15.67 -1.39 -23.32
C GLU A 310 -16.33 -0.02 -23.14
N SER A 311 -15.75 1.03 -23.70
CA SER A 311 -16.29 2.39 -23.61
C SER A 311 -17.55 2.53 -24.43
N ASP A 312 -17.64 1.97 -25.63
CA ASP A 312 -18.85 1.98 -26.46
C ASP A 312 -20.00 1.23 -25.76
N SER A 313 -19.71 0.07 -25.15
CA SER A 313 -20.72 -0.67 -24.38
C SER A 313 -21.20 0.12 -23.15
N LYS A 314 -20.28 0.78 -22.44
CA LYS A 314 -20.62 1.63 -21.28
C LYS A 314 -21.37 2.89 -21.69
N ILE A 315 -20.99 3.52 -22.79
CA ILE A 315 -21.64 4.70 -23.36
C ILE A 315 -23.05 4.33 -23.81
N GLU A 316 -23.24 3.21 -24.51
CA GLU A 316 -24.58 2.78 -24.95
C GLU A 316 -25.49 2.44 -23.76
N ALA A 317 -24.96 1.79 -22.74
CA ALA A 317 -25.70 1.51 -21.50
C ALA A 317 -26.10 2.81 -20.78
N LYS A 318 -25.16 3.74 -20.60
CA LYS A 318 -25.43 5.05 -19.96
C LYS A 318 -26.36 5.92 -20.80
N GLN A 319 -26.29 5.84 -22.12
CA GLN A 319 -27.22 6.54 -23.01
C GLN A 319 -28.64 6.00 -22.89
N LYS A 320 -28.81 4.66 -22.75
CA LYS A 320 -30.12 4.04 -22.48
C LYS A 320 -30.67 4.46 -21.12
N GLU A 321 -29.86 4.46 -20.07
CA GLU A 321 -30.25 4.96 -18.74
C GLU A 321 -30.66 6.44 -18.79
N LEU A 322 -29.91 7.28 -19.51
CA LEU A 322 -30.21 8.69 -19.71
C LEU A 322 -31.55 8.90 -20.42
N ASP A 323 -31.83 8.11 -21.45
CA ASP A 323 -33.09 8.21 -22.21
C ASP A 323 -34.29 7.72 -21.38
N GLU A 324 -34.12 6.68 -20.55
CA GLU A 324 -35.14 6.27 -19.58
C GLU A 324 -35.40 7.34 -18.52
N LEU A 325 -34.34 7.94 -17.98
CA LEU A 325 -34.46 9.01 -16.99
C LEU A 325 -35.15 10.25 -17.59
N LYS A 326 -34.81 10.62 -18.83
CA LYS A 326 -35.50 11.68 -19.58
C LYS A 326 -36.98 11.38 -19.79
N ARG A 327 -37.36 10.11 -20.06
CA ARG A 327 -38.77 9.71 -20.15
C ARG A 327 -39.48 9.84 -18.81
N LYS A 328 -38.86 9.40 -17.70
CA LYS A 328 -39.40 9.56 -16.34
C LYS A 328 -39.60 11.03 -15.99
N ILE A 329 -38.57 11.87 -16.15
CA ILE A 329 -38.66 13.33 -15.94
C ILE A 329 -39.78 13.96 -16.77
N LYS A 330 -39.97 13.54 -18.04
CA LYS A 330 -41.05 14.06 -18.89
C LYS A 330 -42.43 13.64 -18.39
N LYS A 331 -42.56 12.44 -17.82
CA LYS A 331 -43.78 11.96 -17.20
C LYS A 331 -44.06 12.73 -15.90
N ASP A 332 -43.07 12.86 -15.03
CA ASP A 332 -43.18 13.55 -13.74
C ASP A 332 -43.49 15.04 -13.95
N LYS A 333 -42.88 15.70 -14.95
CA LYS A 333 -43.24 17.08 -15.33
C LYS A 333 -44.69 17.21 -15.79
N ARG A 334 -45.24 16.22 -16.49
CA ARG A 334 -46.66 16.24 -16.91
C ARG A 334 -47.58 16.07 -15.71
N GLU A 335 -47.24 15.18 -14.78
CA GLU A 335 -47.98 14.97 -13.55
C GLU A 335 -47.92 16.22 -12.66
N HIS A 336 -46.74 16.79 -12.43
CA HIS A 336 -46.58 18.05 -11.69
C HIS A 336 -47.42 19.17 -12.28
N LYS A 337 -47.42 19.34 -13.61
CA LYS A 337 -48.23 20.37 -14.28
C LYS A 337 -49.74 20.14 -14.11
N LYS A 338 -50.16 18.88 -13.95
CA LYS A 338 -51.56 18.52 -13.65
C LYS A 338 -51.91 18.86 -12.20
N TRP A 339 -51.06 18.44 -11.25
CA TRP A 339 -51.19 18.77 -9.83
C TRP A 339 -51.19 20.28 -9.58
N GLU A 340 -50.35 21.03 -10.27
CA GLU A 340 -50.28 22.49 -10.17
C GLU A 340 -51.60 23.14 -10.62
N LYS A 341 -52.18 22.69 -11.75
CA LYS A 341 -53.51 23.15 -12.18
C LYS A 341 -54.60 22.81 -11.16
N GLU A 342 -54.67 21.56 -10.71
CA GLU A 342 -55.67 21.12 -9.72
C GLU A 342 -55.52 21.89 -8.40
N SER A 343 -54.28 22.22 -7.98
CA SER A 343 -54.00 23.03 -6.80
C SER A 343 -54.47 24.47 -6.98
N THR A 344 -54.21 25.09 -8.14
CA THR A 344 -54.69 26.45 -8.45
C THR A 344 -56.21 26.54 -8.48
N GLU A 345 -56.89 25.57 -9.09
CA GLU A 345 -58.36 25.51 -9.14
C GLU A 345 -58.97 25.36 -7.74
N LYS A 346 -58.39 24.49 -6.89
CA LYS A 346 -58.82 24.37 -5.49
C LYS A 346 -58.61 25.67 -4.72
N LYS A 347 -57.47 26.34 -4.92
CA LYS A 347 -57.17 27.62 -4.26
C LYS A 347 -58.19 28.69 -4.68
N GLU A 348 -58.53 28.80 -5.96
CA GLU A 348 -59.54 29.73 -6.45
C GLU A 348 -60.94 29.43 -5.90
N ASN A 349 -61.33 28.16 -5.78
CA ASN A 349 -62.61 27.79 -5.18
C ASN A 349 -62.68 28.14 -3.69
N VAL A 350 -61.65 27.83 -2.91
CA VAL A 350 -61.56 28.21 -1.49
C VAL A 350 -61.57 29.73 -1.34
N GLN A 351 -60.89 30.46 -2.23
CA GLN A 351 -60.91 31.92 -2.24
C GLN A 351 -62.33 32.46 -2.46
N LYS A 352 -63.10 31.88 -3.40
CA LYS A 352 -64.50 32.24 -3.65
C LYS A 352 -65.37 31.96 -2.42
N GLU A 353 -65.22 30.80 -1.78
CA GLU A 353 -65.95 30.46 -0.55
C GLU A 353 -65.66 31.44 0.60
N ILE A 354 -64.39 31.84 0.77
CA ILE A 354 -64.00 32.86 1.75
C ILE A 354 -64.69 34.19 1.43
N GLU A 355 -64.73 34.61 0.16
CA GLU A 355 -65.37 35.86 -0.25
C GLU A 355 -66.89 35.83 0.00
N THR A 356 -67.55 34.70 -0.27
CA THR A 356 -68.99 34.54 0.02
C THR A 356 -69.27 34.57 1.52
N LEU A 357 -68.46 33.87 2.33
CA LEU A 357 -68.62 33.88 3.79
C LEU A 357 -68.36 35.27 4.38
N LYS A 358 -67.40 36.03 3.83
CA LYS A 358 -67.18 37.42 4.24
C LYS A 358 -68.40 38.30 3.96
N GLN A 359 -69.03 38.14 2.80
CA GLN A 359 -70.25 38.88 2.45
C GLN A 359 -71.42 38.50 3.37
N GLU A 360 -71.59 37.22 3.70
CA GLU A 360 -72.61 36.78 4.67
C GLU A 360 -72.38 37.39 6.06
N ILE A 361 -71.14 37.36 6.56
CA ILE A 361 -70.78 37.99 7.84
C ILE A 361 -71.05 39.50 7.82
N GLU A 362 -70.79 40.18 6.70
CA GLU A 362 -71.04 41.61 6.57
C GLU A 362 -72.54 41.94 6.57
N ASN A 363 -73.34 41.13 5.87
CA ASN A 363 -74.80 41.24 5.86
C ASN A 363 -75.40 40.98 7.25
N GLU A 364 -74.93 39.95 7.97
CA GLU A 364 -75.36 39.68 9.34
C GLU A 364 -75.00 40.82 10.29
N LYS A 365 -73.80 41.40 10.16
CA LYS A 365 -73.40 42.58 10.94
C LYS A 365 -74.30 43.79 10.68
N LEU A 366 -74.75 43.98 9.44
CA LEU A 366 -75.68 45.04 9.07
C LEU A 366 -77.06 44.81 9.72
N ALA A 367 -77.60 43.59 9.64
CA ALA A 367 -78.85 43.22 10.31
C ALA A 367 -78.78 43.37 11.84
N LEU A 368 -77.63 43.04 12.45
CA LEU A 368 -77.37 43.25 13.87
C LEU A 368 -77.35 44.73 14.26
N LYS A 369 -76.75 45.59 13.43
CA LYS A 369 -76.77 47.05 13.64
C LYS A 369 -78.18 47.63 13.55
N GLU A 370 -78.98 47.18 12.57
CA GLU A 370 -80.38 47.60 12.45
C GLU A 370 -81.19 47.15 13.66
N THR A 371 -81.05 45.89 14.08
CA THR A 371 -81.72 45.35 15.28
C THR A 371 -81.29 46.07 16.56
N GLN A 372 -80.00 46.40 16.70
CA GLN A 372 -79.51 47.22 17.80
C GLN A 372 -80.08 48.64 17.76
N SER A 373 -80.18 49.27 16.59
CA SER A 373 -80.76 50.60 16.45
C SER A 373 -82.23 50.62 16.86
N GLU A 374 -83.02 49.62 16.47
CA GLU A 374 -84.41 49.45 16.91
C GLU A 374 -84.51 49.21 18.42
N ARG A 375 -83.62 48.41 19.00
CA ARG A 375 -83.55 48.21 20.46
C ARG A 375 -83.23 49.51 21.18
N THR A 376 -82.25 50.28 20.72
CA THR A 376 -81.92 51.58 21.33
C THR A 376 -83.06 52.60 21.20
N LEU A 377 -83.85 52.55 20.13
CA LEU A 377 -85.03 53.39 19.98
C LEU A 377 -86.12 52.97 20.99
N LYS A 378 -86.40 51.67 21.10
CA LYS A 378 -87.33 51.13 22.10
C LYS A 378 -86.87 51.39 23.54
N GLU A 379 -85.57 51.31 23.83
CA GLU A 379 -84.99 51.66 25.13
C GLU A 379 -85.16 53.15 25.43
N LYS A 380 -84.95 54.05 24.46
CA LYS A 380 -85.21 55.49 24.61
C LYS A 380 -86.70 55.79 24.82
N GLU A 381 -87.59 55.06 24.17
CA GLU A 381 -89.05 55.16 24.40
C GLU A 381 -89.42 54.66 25.80
N LEU A 382 -88.81 53.56 26.26
CA LEU A 382 -88.98 53.04 27.61
C LEU A 382 -88.43 54.01 28.67
N GLU A 383 -87.29 54.63 28.42
CA GLU A 383 -86.74 55.70 29.27
C GLU A 383 -87.64 56.94 29.29
N ALA A 384 -88.26 57.31 28.16
CA ALA A 384 -89.21 58.42 28.10
C ALA A 384 -90.49 58.09 28.90
N ILE A 385 -91.00 56.86 28.80
CA ILE A 385 -92.13 56.36 29.61
C ILE A 385 -91.74 56.32 31.09
N GLN A 386 -90.54 55.84 31.44
CA GLN A 386 -90.03 55.85 32.81
C GLN A 386 -89.85 57.26 33.35
N LYS A 387 -89.39 58.22 32.53
CA LYS A 387 -89.33 59.64 32.89
C LYS A 387 -90.72 60.23 33.14
N GLN A 388 -91.72 59.89 32.32
CA GLN A 388 -93.11 60.30 32.56
C GLN A 388 -93.70 59.65 33.81
N ILE A 389 -93.41 58.38 34.08
CA ILE A 389 -93.79 57.70 35.33
C ILE A 389 -93.09 58.38 36.52
N PHE A 390 -91.81 58.72 36.39
CA PHE A 390 -91.03 59.41 37.42
C PHE A 390 -91.54 60.84 37.65
N GLU A 391 -91.92 61.58 36.61
CA GLU A 391 -92.55 62.90 36.71
C GLU A 391 -93.95 62.83 37.33
N ASN A 392 -94.76 61.82 36.97
CA ASN A 392 -96.06 61.57 37.61
C ASN A 392 -95.89 61.13 39.08
N GLN A 393 -94.86 60.35 39.40
CA GLN A 393 -94.49 60.02 40.78
C GLN A 393 -93.90 61.21 41.53
N LYS A 394 -93.23 62.15 40.84
CA LYS A 394 -92.73 63.41 41.40
C LYS A 394 -93.88 64.36 41.74
N ILE A 395 -94.93 64.44 40.91
CA ILE A 395 -96.18 65.15 41.21
C ILE A 395 -96.91 64.52 42.41
N MET A 396 -96.84 63.19 42.57
CA MET A 396 -97.38 62.51 43.76
C MET A 396 -96.51 62.72 45.02
N LYS A 397 -95.19 62.83 44.87
CA LYS A 397 -94.24 63.12 45.96
C LYS A 397 -94.15 64.61 46.32
N GLU A 398 -94.58 65.53 45.47
CA GLU A 398 -94.71 66.97 45.78
C GLU A 398 -95.82 67.27 46.81
N LYS A 399 -96.68 66.29 47.15
CA LYS A 399 -97.59 66.36 48.31
C LYS A 399 -96.97 65.94 49.65
N GLU A 400 -95.77 65.36 49.65
CA GLU A 400 -95.06 64.96 50.87
C GLU A 400 -93.71 65.69 50.96
N LYS A 401 -93.80 66.90 51.51
CA LYS A 401 -92.77 67.68 52.21
C LYS A 401 -91.32 67.16 52.16
N VAL A 402 -90.45 68.03 51.64
CA VAL A 402 -89.40 68.75 52.39
C VAL A 402 -88.42 67.88 53.20
N TYR A 403 -87.13 67.96 52.81
CA TYR A 403 -85.84 67.76 53.52
C TYR A 403 -84.91 66.95 52.59
N ALA A 404 -84.01 67.63 51.86
CA ALA A 404 -82.58 67.77 52.19
C ALA A 404 -81.83 66.41 52.15
N ASP A 405 -80.69 66.21 51.50
CA ASP A 405 -79.72 67.09 50.87
C ASP A 405 -78.66 66.20 50.15
N ARG A 406 -77.98 66.78 49.15
CA ARG A 406 -76.56 66.59 48.77
C ARG A 406 -75.98 65.26 48.16
N LEU A 407 -75.43 65.47 46.93
CA LEU A 407 -74.07 65.12 46.41
C LEU A 407 -73.69 63.62 46.23
N VAL A 408 -72.89 63.13 45.27
CA VAL A 408 -72.20 63.58 44.03
C VAL A 408 -71.60 62.30 43.37
N VAL A 409 -71.53 62.27 42.03
CA VAL A 409 -70.49 61.72 41.09
C VAL A 409 -69.53 60.64 41.63
N GLY A 410 -69.14 59.56 40.95
CA GLY A 410 -69.26 59.10 39.57
C GLY A 410 -68.23 57.98 39.35
N LEU A 411 -68.51 57.04 38.44
CA LEU A 411 -67.60 55.97 38.01
C LEU A 411 -67.15 56.29 36.58
N ASN A 412 -65.85 56.16 36.30
CA ASN A 412 -65.33 55.81 34.99
C ASN A 412 -63.94 55.19 35.14
N GLN A 413 -63.83 53.90 34.83
CA GLN A 413 -62.58 53.24 34.47
C GLN A 413 -62.57 53.14 32.94
N THR A 414 -61.55 53.71 32.32
CA THR A 414 -61.16 53.41 30.94
C THR A 414 -59.84 52.65 30.99
N SER A 415 -59.87 51.42 30.49
CA SER A 415 -58.71 50.60 30.16
C SER A 415 -58.07 51.13 28.88
N ASN A 416 -56.80 51.55 28.97
CA ASN A 416 -55.94 51.73 27.80
C ASN A 416 -55.37 50.38 27.39
N ILE A 417 -55.59 50.03 26.12
CA ILE A 417 -54.91 48.96 25.41
C ILE A 417 -53.61 49.56 24.88
N GLU A 418 -52.49 49.17 25.47
CA GLU A 418 -51.16 49.46 24.92
C GLU A 418 -50.73 48.34 23.96
N ARG A 419 -50.19 48.78 22.83
CA ARG A 419 -49.68 47.95 21.72
C ARG A 419 -48.53 47.08 22.21
N ALA A 420 -48.69 45.76 22.15
CA ALA A 420 -47.60 44.82 22.26
C ALA A 420 -46.64 44.99 21.05
N GLN A 421 -45.42 45.42 21.32
CA GLN A 421 -44.28 45.12 20.46
C GLN A 421 -43.95 43.64 20.68
N ASN A 422 -44.24 42.79 19.70
CA ASN A 422 -43.80 41.39 19.73
C ASN A 422 -42.28 41.35 19.53
N SER A 423 -41.51 41.40 20.62
CA SER A 423 -40.17 40.83 20.64
C SER A 423 -40.32 39.31 20.55
N ALA A 424 -39.74 38.66 19.53
CA ALA A 424 -39.69 37.21 19.47
C ALA A 424 -38.98 36.68 20.73
N ALA A 425 -39.67 35.84 21.51
CA ALA A 425 -39.16 35.31 22.77
C ALA A 425 -38.53 33.94 22.55
N SER A 426 -37.40 33.67 23.21
CA SER A 426 -36.72 32.37 23.20
C SER A 426 -37.67 31.21 23.49
N LEU A 427 -37.54 30.12 22.73
CA LEU A 427 -38.45 28.98 22.76
C LEU A 427 -37.74 27.69 23.20
N PHE A 428 -38.31 27.00 24.18
CA PHE A 428 -37.87 25.69 24.65
C PHE A 428 -38.91 24.62 24.32
N ILE A 429 -38.50 23.53 23.67
CA ILE A 429 -39.36 22.43 23.22
C ILE A 429 -38.77 21.11 23.70
N LYS A 430 -39.57 20.31 24.42
CA LYS A 430 -39.17 18.96 24.83
C LYS A 430 -39.10 18.01 23.62
N GLY A 431 -38.07 17.20 23.59
CA GLY A 431 -37.85 16.15 22.60
C GLY A 431 -38.91 15.05 22.72
N GLN A 432 -39.30 14.49 21.58
CA GLN A 432 -40.28 13.42 21.53
C GLN A 432 -39.61 12.08 21.91
N PRO A 433 -40.19 11.28 22.83
CA PRO A 433 -39.74 9.93 23.06
C PRO A 433 -39.97 9.06 21.82
N LEU A 434 -39.12 8.06 21.60
CA LEU A 434 -39.34 7.05 20.58
C LEU A 434 -40.56 6.19 20.94
N ALA A 435 -41.18 5.55 19.94
CA ALA A 435 -42.25 4.60 20.21
C ALA A 435 -41.69 3.37 20.94
N ASP A 436 -42.48 2.74 21.82
CA ASP A 436 -42.02 1.59 22.60
C ASP A 436 -41.50 0.44 21.72
N ASP A 437 -42.06 0.25 20.53
CA ASP A 437 -41.65 -0.77 19.55
C ASP A 437 -40.29 -0.46 18.88
N ASP A 438 -39.83 0.79 18.93
CA ASP A 438 -38.55 1.23 18.37
C ASP A 438 -37.44 1.27 19.44
N ILE A 439 -37.72 0.92 20.70
CA ILE A 439 -36.75 0.99 21.81
C ILE A 439 -36.16 -0.40 22.09
N ASP A 440 -35.06 -0.70 21.41
CA ASP A 440 -34.16 -1.80 21.75
C ASP A 440 -33.00 -1.30 22.64
N GLU A 441 -32.79 -1.91 23.80
CA GLU A 441 -31.66 -1.55 24.69
C GLU A 441 -30.38 -2.27 24.29
N PHE A 442 -29.39 -1.51 23.81
CA PHE A 442 -28.09 -2.01 23.39
C PHE A 442 -27.06 -1.98 24.53
N SER A 443 -26.57 -3.15 24.92
CA SER A 443 -25.53 -3.32 25.94
C SER A 443 -24.17 -3.70 25.36
N ASP A 444 -24.15 -4.35 24.18
CA ASP A 444 -22.92 -4.58 23.43
C ASP A 444 -22.44 -3.29 22.75
N ARG A 445 -21.13 -3.11 22.69
CA ARG A 445 -20.52 -1.88 22.18
C ARG A 445 -20.65 -1.75 20.67
N GLU A 446 -20.43 -2.83 19.93
CA GLU A 446 -20.46 -2.77 18.48
C GLU A 446 -21.90 -2.61 18.00
N ASP A 447 -22.84 -3.35 18.58
CA ASP A 447 -24.27 -3.20 18.26
C ASP A 447 -24.79 -1.79 18.57
N PHE A 448 -24.35 -1.19 19.69
CA PHE A 448 -24.69 0.21 20.02
C PHE A 448 -24.14 1.20 18.98
N PHE A 449 -22.89 1.03 18.54
CA PHE A 449 -22.30 1.93 17.54
C PHE A 449 -22.88 1.72 16.14
N GLU A 450 -23.30 0.49 15.79
CA GLU A 450 -24.05 0.22 14.55
C GLU A 450 -25.43 0.88 14.60
N CYS A 451 -26.18 0.71 15.70
CA CYS A 451 -27.46 1.41 15.90
C CYS A 451 -27.31 2.94 15.80
N MET A 452 -26.27 3.50 16.41
CA MET A 452 -25.98 4.93 16.29
C MET A 452 -25.62 5.33 14.86
N ALA A 453 -24.85 4.52 14.14
CA ALA A 453 -24.51 4.77 12.74
C ALA A 453 -25.75 4.72 11.84
N ASP A 454 -26.66 3.76 12.04
CA ASP A 454 -27.93 3.65 11.32
C ASP A 454 -28.83 4.86 11.56
N ASN A 455 -28.97 5.30 12.81
CA ASN A 455 -29.73 6.51 13.13
C ASN A 455 -29.12 7.75 12.46
N LEU A 456 -27.80 7.83 12.39
CA LEU A 456 -27.09 8.91 11.68
C LEU A 456 -27.24 8.80 10.16
N GLU A 457 -27.32 7.59 9.59
CA GLU A 457 -27.66 7.37 8.18
C GLU A 457 -29.05 7.96 7.86
N MET A 458 -30.04 7.64 8.70
CA MET A 458 -31.41 8.16 8.61
C MET A 458 -31.49 9.68 8.84
N ALA A 459 -30.61 10.24 9.65
CA ALA A 459 -30.51 11.69 9.86
C ALA A 459 -29.88 12.40 8.67
N ALA A 460 -28.82 11.83 8.12
CA ALA A 460 -28.03 12.42 7.05
C ALA A 460 -28.60 12.14 5.65
N GLY A 461 -29.53 11.19 5.52
CA GLY A 461 -30.04 10.74 4.22
C GLY A 461 -28.93 10.13 3.36
N MET A 462 -27.98 9.44 4.02
CA MET A 462 -26.91 8.70 3.35
C MET A 462 -27.38 7.33 2.90
N ASN A 463 -26.72 6.79 1.88
CA ASN A 463 -26.84 5.39 1.52
C ASN A 463 -25.76 4.59 2.27
N ALA A 464 -26.09 3.35 2.66
CA ALA A 464 -25.22 2.39 3.36
C ALA A 464 -23.81 2.16 2.78
N GLU A 465 -23.53 2.59 1.55
CA GLU A 465 -22.20 2.50 0.92
C GLU A 465 -21.13 3.38 1.61
N SER A 466 -21.53 4.42 2.37
CA SER A 466 -20.61 5.32 3.10
C SER A 466 -20.37 4.90 4.57
N ASN A 467 -20.45 3.60 4.85
CA ASN A 467 -20.45 3.04 6.20
C ASN A 467 -19.26 3.53 7.08
N ASN A 468 -18.07 3.71 6.51
CA ASN A 468 -16.90 4.13 7.28
C ASN A 468 -17.00 5.57 7.85
N LEU A 469 -17.60 6.51 7.11
CA LEU A 469 -17.82 7.88 7.59
C LEU A 469 -18.88 7.90 8.69
N LEU A 470 -19.99 7.19 8.51
CA LEU A 470 -21.08 7.06 9.49
C LEU A 470 -20.59 6.44 10.81
N LYS A 471 -19.83 5.34 10.72
CA LYS A 471 -19.18 4.70 11.87
C LYS A 471 -18.21 5.62 12.60
N GLY A 472 -17.48 6.43 11.84
CA GLY A 472 -16.53 7.39 12.37
C GLY A 472 -17.21 8.54 13.10
N ILE A 473 -18.23 9.16 12.50
CA ILE A 473 -18.95 10.28 13.13
C ILE A 473 -19.73 9.83 14.37
N ALA A 474 -20.35 8.64 14.36
CA ALA A 474 -20.99 8.06 15.55
C ALA A 474 -20.03 8.00 16.73
N ARG A 475 -18.84 7.43 16.49
CA ARG A 475 -17.78 7.30 17.51
C ARG A 475 -17.20 8.63 17.93
N PHE A 476 -17.02 9.57 17.00
CA PHE A 476 -16.52 10.91 17.31
C PHE A 476 -17.49 11.67 18.22
N LEU A 477 -18.77 11.70 17.86
CA LEU A 477 -19.82 12.34 18.64
C LEU A 477 -19.95 11.72 20.03
N TYR A 478 -19.91 10.39 20.11
CA TYR A 478 -19.94 9.69 21.39
C TYR A 478 -18.68 9.96 22.24
N ALA A 479 -17.50 10.10 21.61
CA ALA A 479 -16.27 10.49 22.31
C ALA A 479 -16.36 11.89 22.91
N ALA A 480 -16.96 12.86 22.20
CA ALA A 480 -17.23 14.20 22.72
C ALA A 480 -18.20 14.17 23.90
N TYR A 481 -19.29 13.40 23.77
CA TYR A 481 -20.27 13.16 24.84
C TYR A 481 -19.66 12.55 26.12
N LEU A 482 -18.82 11.51 25.98
CA LEU A 482 -18.14 10.90 27.13
C LEU A 482 -17.26 11.90 27.89
N LYS A 483 -16.71 12.88 27.17
CA LYS A 483 -15.81 13.90 27.73
C LYS A 483 -16.53 15.19 28.12
N LYS A 484 -17.85 15.26 27.94
CA LYS A 484 -18.66 16.46 28.24
C LYS A 484 -18.15 17.69 27.51
N ILE A 485 -17.76 17.51 26.26
CA ILE A 485 -17.28 18.58 25.38
C ILE A 485 -18.39 18.87 24.35
N PRO A 486 -19.00 20.07 24.38
CA PRO A 486 -20.01 20.47 23.41
C PRO A 486 -19.52 20.39 21.97
N VAL A 487 -20.43 20.04 21.07
CA VAL A 487 -20.20 20.00 19.62
C VAL A 487 -21.05 21.06 18.95
N LEU A 488 -20.53 21.70 17.91
CA LEU A 488 -21.26 22.57 16.99
C LEU A 488 -21.44 21.84 15.67
N LEU A 489 -22.67 21.39 15.40
CA LEU A 489 -23.06 20.79 14.12
C LEU A 489 -23.43 21.91 13.14
N ALA A 490 -22.62 22.07 12.10
CA ALA A 490 -22.78 23.15 11.12
C ALA A 490 -23.07 22.58 9.74
N GLY A 491 -24.22 22.95 9.17
CA GLY A 491 -24.64 22.52 7.83
C GLY A 491 -26.02 21.85 7.80
N PRO A 492 -26.38 21.20 6.68
CA PRO A 492 -27.67 20.56 6.49
C PRO A 492 -27.91 19.44 7.50
N ASN A 493 -29.17 19.23 7.86
CA ASN A 493 -29.62 18.20 8.80
C ASN A 493 -28.94 18.21 10.19
N ALA A 494 -28.22 19.27 10.57
CA ALA A 494 -27.53 19.35 11.87
C ALA A 494 -28.43 19.04 13.07
N LYS A 495 -29.66 19.57 13.07
CA LYS A 495 -30.67 19.27 14.09
C LYS A 495 -31.06 17.78 14.10
N ASN A 496 -31.24 17.18 12.92
CA ASN A 496 -31.60 15.76 12.80
C ASN A 496 -30.47 14.84 13.24
N ILE A 497 -29.22 15.22 13.03
CA ILE A 497 -28.05 14.50 13.54
C ILE A 497 -28.02 14.53 15.08
N ALA A 498 -28.32 15.69 15.70
CA ALA A 498 -28.44 15.77 17.15
C ALA A 498 -29.62 14.94 17.68
N ASP A 499 -30.77 14.96 17.00
CA ASP A 499 -31.93 14.13 17.36
C ASP A 499 -31.62 12.64 17.26
N ALA A 500 -30.93 12.19 16.19
CA ALA A 500 -30.51 10.80 16.00
C ALA A 500 -29.52 10.32 17.06
N PHE A 501 -28.56 11.17 17.44
CA PHE A 501 -27.65 10.87 18.53
C PHE A 501 -28.41 10.74 19.86
N SER A 502 -29.30 11.70 20.16
CA SER A 502 -30.12 11.66 21.36
C SER A 502 -31.03 10.43 21.40
N ALA A 503 -31.60 10.03 20.25
CA ALA A 503 -32.40 8.83 20.10
C ALA A 503 -31.58 7.59 20.49
N ALA A 504 -30.41 7.39 19.88
CA ALA A 504 -29.54 6.26 20.17
C ALA A 504 -29.10 6.17 21.64
N VAL A 505 -28.84 7.32 22.29
CA VAL A 505 -28.32 7.35 23.68
C VAL A 505 -29.45 7.29 24.71
N PHE A 506 -30.49 8.10 24.56
CA PHE A 506 -31.51 8.33 25.58
C PHE A 506 -32.87 7.68 25.26
N GLY A 507 -33.09 7.22 24.02
CA GLY A 507 -34.37 6.71 23.54
C GLY A 507 -35.40 7.82 23.28
N LYS A 508 -34.93 9.05 23.01
CA LYS A 508 -35.78 10.21 22.68
C LYS A 508 -35.01 11.22 21.83
N CYS A 509 -35.71 11.96 20.98
CA CYS A 509 -35.12 13.10 20.28
C CYS A 509 -34.62 14.17 21.27
N ALA A 510 -33.72 15.04 20.81
CA ALA A 510 -33.10 16.03 21.68
C ALA A 510 -34.13 17.10 22.10
N ASP A 511 -34.01 17.59 23.33
CA ASP A 511 -34.71 18.83 23.70
C ASP A 511 -34.16 19.98 22.86
N GLN A 512 -35.01 20.90 22.41
CA GLN A 512 -34.65 21.96 21.48
C GLN A 512 -34.80 23.32 22.14
N PHE A 513 -33.76 24.14 22.04
CA PHE A 513 -33.79 25.52 22.47
C PHE A 513 -33.47 26.45 21.29
N TYR A 514 -34.23 27.52 21.15
CA TYR A 514 -34.03 28.56 20.14
C TYR A 514 -33.67 29.87 20.84
N CYS A 515 -32.43 30.31 20.64
CA CYS A 515 -31.90 31.58 21.12
C CYS A 515 -32.51 32.75 20.33
N GLU A 516 -33.71 33.16 20.73
CA GLU A 516 -34.41 34.34 20.18
C GLU A 516 -34.66 35.38 21.28
N GLY A 517 -34.53 36.66 20.93
CA GLY A 517 -34.65 37.75 21.88
C GLY A 517 -33.54 37.78 22.93
N ASP A 518 -33.78 38.51 24.02
CA ASP A 518 -32.78 38.78 25.05
C ASP A 518 -32.50 37.54 25.92
N PHE A 519 -31.28 37.46 26.47
CA PHE A 519 -30.88 36.36 27.35
C PHE A 519 -31.71 36.33 28.65
N GLN A 520 -32.19 35.13 29.01
CA GLN A 520 -33.01 34.92 30.21
C GLN A 520 -32.49 33.76 31.07
N TYR A 521 -32.01 34.09 32.28
CA TYR A 521 -31.57 33.09 33.28
C TYR A 521 -32.63 32.06 33.66
N THR A 522 -33.91 32.40 33.58
CA THR A 522 -35.01 31.45 33.84
C THR A 522 -35.04 30.33 32.81
N LYS A 523 -34.78 30.64 31.54
CA LYS A 523 -34.71 29.66 30.44
C LYS A 523 -33.50 28.75 30.57
N LEU A 524 -32.38 29.26 31.06
CA LEU A 524 -31.21 28.44 31.37
C LEU A 524 -31.54 27.35 32.41
N LYS A 525 -32.33 27.69 33.43
CA LYS A 525 -32.78 26.71 34.43
C LYS A 525 -33.73 25.67 33.83
N GLU A 526 -34.69 26.07 33.00
CA GLU A 526 -35.58 25.15 32.29
C GLU A 526 -34.79 24.12 31.45
N MET A 527 -33.72 24.56 30.79
CA MET A 527 -32.83 23.70 30.01
C MET A 527 -31.94 22.79 30.86
N SER A 528 -31.55 23.22 32.06
CA SER A 528 -30.66 22.42 32.94
C SER A 528 -31.30 21.11 33.44
N GLU A 529 -32.64 21.01 33.38
CA GLU A 529 -33.38 19.79 33.68
C GLU A 529 -33.30 18.74 32.56
N SER A 530 -32.79 19.10 31.38
CA SER A 530 -32.66 18.21 30.24
C SER A 530 -31.41 17.33 30.35
N GLU A 531 -31.55 16.08 29.90
CA GLU A 531 -30.43 15.14 29.75
C GLU A 531 -29.53 15.52 28.57
N PHE A 532 -30.14 16.03 27.50
CA PHE A 532 -29.48 16.47 26.27
C PHE A 532 -30.31 17.56 25.59
N VAL A 533 -29.69 18.70 25.29
CA VAL A 533 -30.35 19.84 24.64
C VAL A 533 -29.56 20.33 23.43
N THR A 534 -30.28 20.59 22.33
CA THR A 534 -29.75 21.21 21.12
C THR A 534 -30.07 22.71 21.15
N ILE A 535 -29.04 23.54 21.09
CA ILE A 535 -29.12 24.99 21.13
C ILE A 535 -28.98 25.54 19.71
N ASN A 536 -30.05 26.15 19.23
CA ASN A 536 -30.14 26.72 17.89
C ASN A 536 -29.95 28.24 17.97
N ASN A 537 -29.24 28.80 16.99
CA ASN A 537 -29.03 30.25 16.81
C ASN A 537 -28.29 30.95 17.97
N VAL A 538 -27.32 30.28 18.61
CA VAL A 538 -26.56 30.84 19.75
C VAL A 538 -25.78 32.13 19.42
N PHE A 539 -25.47 32.39 18.15
CA PHE A 539 -24.68 33.54 17.72
C PHE A 539 -25.47 34.86 17.65
N HIS A 540 -26.72 34.88 18.11
CA HIS A 540 -27.42 36.15 18.35
C HIS A 540 -26.72 36.92 19.49
N ALA A 541 -26.60 38.24 19.32
CA ALA A 541 -25.74 39.12 20.13
C ALA A 541 -25.90 38.98 21.64
N ASP A 542 -27.13 38.76 22.14
CA ASP A 542 -27.36 38.59 23.57
C ASP A 542 -27.01 37.20 24.10
N TRP A 543 -26.97 36.17 23.24
CA TRP A 543 -26.71 34.78 23.66
C TRP A 543 -25.25 34.39 23.54
N ILE A 544 -24.53 34.93 22.55
CA ILE A 544 -23.12 34.62 22.28
C ILE A 544 -22.21 35.00 23.46
N ASP A 545 -22.53 36.11 24.14
CA ASP A 545 -21.78 36.63 25.29
C ASP A 545 -21.93 35.77 26.56
N HIS A 546 -22.91 34.85 26.58
CA HIS A 546 -23.18 33.93 27.70
C HIS A 546 -22.88 32.46 27.37
N ILE A 547 -22.09 32.17 26.33
CA ILE A 547 -21.74 30.79 25.94
C ILE A 547 -21.05 30.02 27.06
N ASP A 548 -20.22 30.67 27.86
CA ASP A 548 -19.57 30.05 29.02
C ASP A 548 -20.58 29.68 30.12
N GLU A 549 -21.55 30.54 30.39
CA GLU A 549 -22.65 30.28 31.33
C GLU A 549 -23.54 29.13 30.85
N ILE A 550 -23.85 29.11 29.54
CA ILE A 550 -24.65 28.06 28.90
C ILE A 550 -23.93 26.71 29.01
N THR A 551 -22.69 26.63 28.53
CA THR A 551 -21.91 25.38 28.53
C THR A 551 -21.54 24.91 29.94
N GLY A 552 -21.43 25.83 30.91
CA GLY A 552 -21.15 25.49 32.30
C GLY A 552 -22.38 25.06 33.12
N SER A 553 -23.60 25.41 32.70
CA SER A 553 -24.83 25.17 33.48
C SER A 553 -25.64 23.95 33.02
N LEU A 554 -25.39 23.44 31.82
CA LEU A 554 -26.16 22.36 31.21
C LEU A 554 -25.43 21.01 31.36
N ASN A 555 -26.19 19.92 31.51
CA ASN A 555 -25.62 18.57 31.66
C ASN A 555 -24.90 18.09 30.38
N GLU A 556 -25.55 18.28 29.24
CA GLU A 556 -25.02 18.01 27.91
C GLU A 556 -25.75 18.92 26.91
N CYS A 557 -24.99 19.71 26.15
CA CYS A 557 -25.56 20.60 25.16
C CYS A 557 -24.71 20.64 23.90
N TRP A 558 -25.38 20.56 22.75
CA TRP A 558 -24.76 20.77 21.44
C TRP A 558 -25.38 21.97 20.75
N PHE A 559 -24.61 22.59 19.87
CA PHE A 559 -25.01 23.76 19.11
C PHE A 559 -25.29 23.38 17.66
N THR A 560 -26.20 24.10 17.02
CA THR A 560 -26.50 23.92 15.60
C THR A 560 -26.42 25.25 14.85
N ASN A 561 -25.86 25.19 13.65
CA ASN A 561 -25.93 26.27 12.67
C ASN A 561 -26.29 25.68 11.30
N ALA A 562 -27.12 26.38 10.53
CA ALA A 562 -27.61 25.90 9.25
C ALA A 562 -26.52 25.91 8.16
N PHE A 563 -25.50 26.78 8.28
CA PHE A 563 -24.47 26.98 7.27
C PHE A 563 -23.08 27.04 7.92
N ALA A 564 -22.15 26.24 7.44
CA ALA A 564 -20.79 26.20 7.96
C ALA A 564 -19.97 27.43 7.57
N GLU A 565 -20.20 27.99 6.39
CA GLU A 565 -19.50 29.14 5.81
C GLU A 565 -19.75 30.42 6.62
N ASN A 566 -20.93 30.52 7.25
CA ASN A 566 -21.27 31.63 8.15
C ASN A 566 -20.37 31.67 9.39
N LEU A 567 -19.68 30.58 9.73
CA LEU A 567 -18.85 30.53 10.92
C LEU A 567 -17.49 31.21 10.72
N ILE A 568 -17.07 31.49 9.48
CA ILE A 568 -15.79 32.15 9.19
C ILE A 568 -15.73 33.56 9.77
N ILE A 569 -16.87 34.25 9.84
CA ILE A 569 -16.96 35.60 10.42
C ILE A 569 -17.00 35.60 11.96
N GLU A 570 -17.21 34.43 12.57
CA GLU A 570 -17.36 34.30 14.01
C GLU A 570 -16.01 34.31 14.73
N PRO A 571 -15.93 34.82 15.98
CA PRO A 571 -14.68 34.88 16.70
C PRO A 571 -14.12 33.48 17.00
N LYS A 572 -12.88 33.21 16.59
CA LYS A 572 -12.17 31.93 16.84
C LYS A 572 -12.14 31.50 18.32
N GLY A 573 -12.33 32.43 19.25
CA GLY A 573 -12.43 32.17 20.68
C GLY A 573 -13.62 31.27 21.08
N LEU A 574 -14.68 31.23 20.28
CA LEU A 574 -15.88 30.41 20.50
C LEU A 574 -15.54 28.92 20.57
N TYR A 575 -14.60 28.47 19.73
CA TYR A 575 -14.23 27.06 19.67
C TYR A 575 -13.52 26.57 20.94
N ASN A 576 -13.14 27.46 21.87
CA ASN A 576 -12.71 27.02 23.20
C ASN A 576 -13.84 26.32 23.99
N TYR A 577 -15.10 26.59 23.65
CA TYR A 577 -16.29 26.06 24.32
C TYR A 577 -16.96 24.92 23.56
N MET A 578 -16.71 24.79 22.25
CA MET A 578 -17.36 23.80 21.39
C MET A 578 -16.46 23.33 20.24
N ILE A 579 -16.58 22.07 19.85
CA ILE A 579 -15.86 21.50 18.69
C ILE A 579 -16.75 21.59 17.43
N PRO A 580 -16.30 22.27 16.36
CA PRO A 580 -17.07 22.33 15.12
C PRO A 580 -17.03 21.01 14.36
N ILE A 581 -18.15 20.63 13.74
CA ILE A 581 -18.29 19.53 12.79
C ILE A 581 -19.10 20.05 11.61
N VAL A 582 -18.56 19.90 10.40
CA VAL A 582 -19.28 20.24 9.16
C VAL A 582 -20.08 19.02 8.70
N THR A 583 -21.39 19.17 8.57
CA THR A 583 -22.29 18.04 8.25
C THR A 583 -22.37 17.80 6.74
N ASP A 584 -22.06 18.81 5.92
CA ASP A 584 -22.03 18.73 4.45
C ASP A 584 -21.16 17.58 3.93
N LEU A 585 -20.10 17.21 4.65
CA LEU A 585 -19.21 16.10 4.31
C LEU A 585 -19.94 14.75 4.20
N PHE A 586 -21.01 14.57 4.98
CA PHE A 586 -21.70 13.29 5.11
C PHE A 586 -23.22 13.42 5.01
N VAL A 587 -23.77 14.52 4.52
CA VAL A 587 -25.22 14.68 4.31
C VAL A 587 -25.52 14.67 2.82
N THR A 588 -26.15 13.60 2.34
CA THR A 588 -26.47 13.42 0.91
C THR A 588 -27.95 13.50 0.58
N GLY A 589 -28.81 13.59 1.59
CA GLY A 589 -30.26 13.50 1.40
C GLY A 589 -31.10 14.13 2.51
N ARG A 590 -32.41 13.93 2.41
CA ARG A 590 -33.35 14.34 3.46
C ARG A 590 -33.40 13.28 4.55
N SER A 591 -33.55 13.72 5.79
CA SER A 591 -33.75 12.81 6.91
C SER A 591 -35.10 12.08 6.82
N THR A 592 -35.10 10.77 7.12
CA THR A 592 -36.32 9.96 7.27
C THR A 592 -36.90 10.05 8.69
N LYS A 593 -36.05 10.25 9.69
CA LYS A 593 -36.37 10.38 11.13
C LYS A 593 -36.94 9.11 11.79
N ASP A 594 -36.73 7.95 11.18
CA ASP A 594 -37.20 6.65 11.68
C ASP A 594 -36.19 6.05 12.69
N TYR A 595 -35.78 6.84 13.69
CA TYR A 595 -34.73 6.46 14.64
C TYR A 595 -35.18 5.36 15.59
N TYR A 596 -34.24 4.52 16.02
CA TYR A 596 -34.52 3.40 16.92
C TYR A 596 -33.39 3.20 17.95
N GLY A 597 -33.66 2.36 18.93
CA GLY A 597 -32.70 1.91 19.91
C GLY A 597 -32.46 2.88 21.06
N LYS A 598 -31.76 2.38 22.07
CA LYS A 598 -31.33 3.13 23.24
C LYS A 598 -30.11 2.49 23.88
N GLN A 599 -29.23 3.29 24.48
CA GLN A 599 -28.13 2.79 25.31
C GLN A 599 -28.65 2.11 26.58
N ALA A 600 -28.18 0.89 26.85
CA ALA A 600 -28.49 0.18 28.10
C ALA A 600 -27.88 0.90 29.33
N LYS A 601 -28.58 0.86 30.47
CA LYS A 601 -28.15 1.54 31.71
C LYS A 601 -26.81 1.04 32.28
N ASN A 602 -26.45 -0.21 32.00
CA ASN A 602 -25.21 -0.85 32.45
C ASN A 602 -24.09 -0.79 31.39
N PHE A 603 -24.23 0.07 30.37
CA PHE A 603 -23.23 0.20 29.33
C PHE A 603 -21.92 0.78 29.88
N GLU A 604 -20.88 -0.05 29.93
CA GLU A 604 -19.55 0.37 30.36
C GLU A 604 -18.62 0.56 29.16
N PHE A 605 -18.19 1.81 28.94
CA PHE A 605 -17.08 2.12 28.04
C PHE A 605 -15.78 2.24 28.84
N LYS A 606 -14.83 1.32 28.62
CA LYS A 606 -13.50 1.37 29.25
C LYS A 606 -12.58 2.22 28.38
N GLU A 607 -12.09 3.31 28.95
CA GLU A 607 -11.17 4.22 28.26
C GLU A 607 -9.87 3.51 27.88
N THR A 608 -9.61 3.45 26.59
CA THR A 608 -8.29 3.17 26.01
C THR A 608 -7.83 4.46 25.34
N SER A 609 -6.66 4.99 25.70
CA SER A 609 -6.15 6.20 25.05
C SER A 609 -5.09 5.83 24.02
N ARG A 610 -5.28 6.26 22.78
CA ARG A 610 -4.22 6.22 21.76
C ARG A 610 -3.91 7.65 21.32
N ALA A 611 -2.63 8.03 21.37
CA ALA A 611 -2.21 9.39 21.03
C ALA A 611 -1.79 9.45 19.55
N ASN A 612 -2.45 10.31 18.77
CA ASN A 612 -1.96 10.72 17.45
C ASN A 612 -1.09 11.98 17.60
N LYS A 613 0.14 11.98 17.06
CA LYS A 613 1.10 13.08 17.21
C LYS A 613 0.88 14.20 16.18
N ASN A 614 0.32 13.90 15.01
CA ASN A 614 0.32 14.81 13.86
C ASN A 614 -0.76 15.90 13.98
N THR A 615 -1.92 15.59 14.58
CA THR A 615 -3.05 16.53 14.74
C THR A 615 -2.71 17.73 15.62
N ARG A 616 -1.83 17.54 16.61
CA ARG A 616 -1.41 18.59 17.54
C ARG A 616 -0.61 19.71 16.87
N GLN A 617 0.18 19.38 15.86
CA GLN A 617 1.01 20.34 15.16
C GLN A 617 0.15 21.30 14.32
N PHE A 618 -0.79 20.76 13.54
CA PHE A 618 -1.74 21.54 12.73
C PHE A 618 -2.45 22.62 13.54
N PHE A 619 -3.12 22.23 14.63
CA PHE A 619 -3.88 23.17 15.44
C PHE A 619 -3.00 24.27 16.03
N LYS A 620 -1.72 23.99 16.30
CA LYS A 620 -0.78 25.01 16.79
C LYS A 620 -0.39 26.00 15.69
N GLU A 621 -0.20 25.53 14.46
CA GLU A 621 0.22 26.34 13.30
C GLU A 621 -0.87 27.32 12.86
N ILE A 622 -2.12 26.87 12.81
CA ILE A 622 -3.28 27.71 12.44
C ILE A 622 -3.76 28.64 13.57
N GLY A 623 -3.03 28.70 14.69
CA GLY A 623 -3.29 29.65 15.78
C GLY A 623 -4.49 29.32 16.66
N SER A 624 -4.85 28.05 16.82
CA SER A 624 -6.00 27.68 17.67
C SER A 624 -5.77 27.93 19.17
N GLY A 625 -6.86 28.18 19.89
CA GLY A 625 -6.87 28.37 21.34
C GLY A 625 -6.27 27.18 22.10
N SER A 626 -5.62 27.44 23.24
CA SER A 626 -5.04 26.37 24.07
C SER A 626 -6.11 25.44 24.66
N LEU A 627 -7.29 25.99 24.99
CA LEU A 627 -8.40 25.20 25.52
C LEU A 627 -9.01 24.32 24.43
N TYR A 628 -9.29 24.87 23.24
CA TYR A 628 -9.73 24.06 22.09
C TYR A 628 -8.78 22.90 21.81
N ARG A 629 -7.46 23.16 21.74
CA ARG A 629 -6.45 22.11 21.53
C ARG A 629 -6.52 21.00 22.58
N LYS A 630 -6.66 21.36 23.85
CA LYS A 630 -6.80 20.38 24.93
C LYS A 630 -8.09 19.56 24.77
N ASN A 631 -9.20 20.22 24.43
CA ASN A 631 -10.50 19.57 24.27
C ASN A 631 -10.48 18.60 23.08
N ILE A 632 -10.06 19.06 21.90
CA ILE A 632 -9.98 18.21 20.71
C ILE A 632 -8.98 17.06 20.89
N GLU A 633 -7.81 17.30 21.50
CA GLU A 633 -6.87 16.21 21.83
C GLU A 633 -7.49 15.17 22.77
N THR A 634 -8.37 15.58 23.67
CA THR A 634 -9.05 14.67 24.62
C THR A 634 -10.10 13.83 23.89
N VAL A 635 -10.87 14.43 22.98
CA VAL A 635 -11.82 13.71 22.13
C VAL A 635 -11.08 12.72 21.23
N LEU A 636 -10.04 13.16 20.51
CA LEU A 636 -9.27 12.30 19.61
C LEU A 636 -8.58 11.13 20.33
N LYS A 637 -8.05 11.34 21.54
CA LYS A 637 -7.49 10.25 22.36
C LYS A 637 -8.54 9.21 22.74
N THR A 638 -9.77 9.66 23.00
CA THR A 638 -10.90 8.79 23.35
C THR A 638 -11.38 8.02 22.13
N LEU A 639 -11.49 8.71 20.98
CA LEU A 639 -11.82 8.13 19.68
C LEU A 639 -10.80 7.07 19.25
N GLY A 640 -9.51 7.34 19.38
CA GLY A 640 -8.42 6.41 19.09
C GLY A 640 -8.43 5.14 19.96
N GLY A 641 -9.20 5.14 21.05
CA GLY A 641 -9.48 3.99 21.89
C GLY A 641 -10.63 3.12 21.45
N MET A 642 -11.52 3.63 20.61
CA MET A 642 -12.75 2.95 20.22
C MET A 642 -12.47 1.82 19.22
N PRO A 643 -13.24 0.72 19.27
CA PRO A 643 -13.12 -0.37 18.31
C PRO A 643 -13.41 0.16 16.90
N GLY A 644 -12.64 -0.31 15.91
CA GLY A 644 -12.79 0.10 14.51
C GLY A 644 -12.16 1.45 14.16
N TYR A 645 -11.41 2.09 15.07
CA TYR A 645 -10.76 3.38 14.83
C TYR A 645 -9.91 3.40 13.55
N CYS A 646 -10.11 4.45 12.74
CA CYS A 646 -9.32 4.79 11.56
C CYS A 646 -8.64 6.16 11.74
N GLU A 647 -7.36 6.28 11.37
CA GLU A 647 -6.61 7.54 11.46
C GLU A 647 -7.19 8.66 10.57
N ASP A 648 -7.88 8.30 9.48
CA ASP A 648 -8.57 9.26 8.59
C ASP A 648 -9.68 10.03 9.31
N TRP A 649 -10.27 9.48 10.38
CA TRP A 649 -11.35 10.15 11.13
C TRP A 649 -10.88 11.42 11.83
N ASP A 650 -9.61 11.49 12.22
CA ASP A 650 -9.01 12.72 12.75
C ASP A 650 -9.08 13.85 11.71
N TYR A 651 -8.92 13.51 10.43
CA TYR A 651 -8.97 14.47 9.34
C TYR A 651 -10.40 14.92 9.05
N TYR A 652 -11.33 13.98 8.90
CA TYR A 652 -12.73 14.29 8.58
C TYR A 652 -13.45 15.08 9.67
N PHE A 653 -13.22 14.75 10.94
CA PHE A 653 -14.06 15.24 12.04
C PHE A 653 -13.37 16.24 12.96
N ALA A 654 -12.05 16.42 12.86
CA ALA A 654 -11.33 17.42 13.64
C ALA A 654 -10.60 18.46 12.78
N LEU A 655 -9.77 18.03 11.83
CA LEU A 655 -8.94 18.96 11.06
C LEU A 655 -9.77 19.73 10.01
N LEU A 656 -10.52 19.01 9.18
CA LEU A 656 -11.36 19.61 8.13
C LEU A 656 -12.39 20.60 8.70
N PRO A 657 -13.22 20.23 9.70
CA PRO A 657 -14.23 21.16 10.20
C PRO A 657 -13.62 22.43 10.78
N TYR A 658 -12.50 22.31 11.51
CA TYR A 658 -11.82 23.48 12.06
C TYR A 658 -11.19 24.35 10.97
N ALA A 659 -10.62 23.74 9.93
CA ALA A 659 -10.05 24.48 8.79
C ALA A 659 -11.13 25.32 8.10
N VAL A 660 -12.29 24.72 7.80
CA VAL A 660 -13.43 25.37 7.12
C VAL A 660 -13.95 26.54 7.94
N VAL A 661 -14.29 26.32 9.21
CA VAL A 661 -14.90 27.38 10.03
C VAL A 661 -13.91 28.50 10.42
N THR A 662 -12.61 28.31 10.19
CA THR A 662 -11.59 29.33 10.46
C THR A 662 -10.95 29.92 9.21
N GLY A 663 -11.35 29.49 8.01
CA GLY A 663 -10.78 29.92 6.73
C GLY A 663 -9.31 29.52 6.54
N ASN A 664 -8.89 28.36 7.06
CA ASN A 664 -7.51 27.84 6.96
C ASN A 664 -7.45 26.53 6.15
N GLU A 665 -8.31 26.40 5.13
CA GLU A 665 -8.41 25.24 4.24
C GLU A 665 -7.09 24.99 3.49
N ASN A 666 -6.41 26.05 3.05
CA ASN A 666 -5.11 25.94 2.37
C ASN A 666 -4.05 25.27 3.26
N SER A 667 -4.02 25.58 4.56
CA SER A 667 -3.10 24.94 5.51
C SER A 667 -3.40 23.45 5.70
N LEU A 668 -4.66 23.05 5.56
CA LEU A 668 -5.02 21.62 5.57
C LEU A 668 -4.54 20.92 4.29
N ILE A 669 -4.70 21.56 3.12
CA ILE A 669 -4.23 21.02 1.83
C ILE A 669 -2.70 20.83 1.86
N GLU A 670 -1.94 21.81 2.35
CA GLU A 670 -0.48 21.70 2.50
C GLU A 670 -0.06 20.50 3.37
N ILE A 671 -0.83 20.22 4.43
CA ILE A 671 -0.58 19.06 5.29
C ILE A 671 -0.88 17.76 4.56
N LEU A 672 -2.00 17.70 3.83
CA LEU A 672 -2.34 16.52 3.02
C LEU A 672 -1.30 16.25 1.93
N GLU A 673 -0.63 17.29 1.42
CA GLU A 673 0.46 17.20 0.44
C GLU A 673 1.81 16.72 0.99
N SER A 674 2.04 16.84 2.30
CA SER A 674 3.29 16.40 2.90
C SER A 674 3.44 14.86 2.88
N SER A 675 4.61 14.37 2.46
CA SER A 675 4.92 12.94 2.28
C SER A 675 5.02 12.13 3.59
N ASP A 676 4.92 12.78 4.74
CA ASP A 676 5.13 12.21 6.09
C ASP A 676 3.82 11.82 6.81
N GLN A 677 2.65 11.88 6.13
CA GLN A 677 1.35 11.66 6.76
C GLN A 677 0.77 10.27 6.45
N ASN A 678 0.24 9.60 7.47
CA ASN A 678 -0.56 8.36 7.37
C ASN A 678 -2.00 8.65 6.91
N VAL A 679 -2.20 9.46 5.86
CA VAL A 679 -3.54 9.73 5.31
C VAL A 679 -3.81 8.79 4.15
N SER A 680 -4.98 8.15 4.13
CA SER A 680 -5.37 7.33 2.99
C SER A 680 -5.63 8.16 1.74
N LYS A 681 -5.42 7.58 0.55
CA LYS A 681 -5.74 8.25 -0.72
C LYS A 681 -7.22 8.62 -0.81
N ASP A 682 -8.11 7.78 -0.26
CA ASP A 682 -9.55 8.02 -0.27
C ASP A 682 -9.91 9.21 0.62
N CYS A 683 -9.33 9.31 1.82
CA CYS A 683 -9.53 10.45 2.70
C CYS A 683 -9.08 11.77 2.08
N ARG A 684 -7.91 11.74 1.45
CA ARG A 684 -7.41 12.88 0.71
C ARG A 684 -8.36 13.31 -0.40
N ASN A 685 -8.80 12.37 -1.24
CA ASN A 685 -9.72 12.67 -2.34
C ASN A 685 -11.06 13.23 -1.85
N ILE A 686 -11.64 12.68 -0.79
CA ILE A 686 -12.91 13.16 -0.21
C ILE A 686 -12.76 14.59 0.32
N ILE A 687 -11.67 14.88 1.04
CA ILE A 687 -11.41 16.22 1.58
C ILE A 687 -11.15 17.21 0.43
N GLU A 688 -10.31 16.85 -0.54
CA GLU A 688 -10.01 17.70 -1.70
C GLU A 688 -11.27 17.96 -2.54
N GLN A 689 -12.14 16.96 -2.74
CA GLN A 689 -13.42 17.14 -3.42
C GLN A 689 -14.33 18.10 -2.66
N TYR A 690 -14.48 17.89 -1.34
CA TYR A 690 -15.30 18.76 -0.49
C TYR A 690 -14.81 20.23 -0.52
N LEU A 691 -13.51 20.45 -0.45
CA LEU A 691 -12.92 21.79 -0.51
C LEU A 691 -13.00 22.39 -1.92
N GLY A 692 -12.93 21.58 -2.98
CA GLY A 692 -13.06 22.00 -4.37
C GLY A 692 -14.50 22.33 -4.81
N GLU A 693 -15.51 21.76 -4.15
CA GLU A 693 -16.93 22.12 -4.34
C GLU A 693 -17.29 23.48 -3.73
N ASN A 694 -16.44 24.01 -2.82
CA ASN A 694 -16.63 25.27 -2.08
C ASN A 694 -15.76 26.45 -2.58
N GLN A 695 -14.99 26.27 -3.67
CA GLN A 695 -14.25 27.34 -4.38
C GLN A 695 -15.05 27.84 -5.59
#